data_AF-A0A8N4EYK2-F1
#
_entry.id   AF-A0A8N4EYK2-F1
#
_cell.length_a   1.000
_cell.length_b   1.000
_cell.length_c   1.000
_cell.angle_alpha   90.00
_cell.angle_beta   90.00
_cell.angle_gamma   90.00
#
_symmetry.space_group_name_H-M   'P 1'
#
loop_
_entity.id
_entity.type
_entity.pdbx_description
1 polymer ?
#
loop_
_entity_poly.entity_id
_entity_poly.type
_entity_poly.pdbx_seq_one_letter_code
_entity_poly.pdbx_strand_id
1 'polypeptide(L)'
;MEDTFDPYLVEESSSAAAAFPAKDPDHGWQKVTYAKRQRRSSNAADPNRHHPNGLPHAGDSSHVFASVEQKALERRRALESATAVAVVAEAGTTAPRSRPAAATSDDEDDDSGAEASRGGQENGEAAKKVKQKKPKKPKVTVQEAASKIDAGDLGAFLVEVSVSYESQQDIQLMRFADYFARSFAPVSGSQFPWTKMFKESPVSKIADIPLCHISESVYKTSVDWISQKSTDALGDFVLWCLDAILSDLASLQAAARGSKKSVQQSPAKAQVAIFVVLAMTLRRKPDILINLLPTLRENPKYQGQEKLPVIVWAIAQVSQGDFAIGMYLWAHFLLPLICGKLSGNPQSRDLVLQLAERILSGPKARPILLNGAVRKGERLIPPAALDLLMRASFPSPNARVKATERFEAVYPTLKELALAGSPGTKSTKQASQQLLPAAVKAMQENNPELTREAADIFIWCLAQNPDCYKLWEKLHLENMNASVAILQKLSSEWKDYSTKLSPPDALRETLKHLRAKTRRMMDSSAPYVILGVLYAYLLSLSWTPDTLRMMFASKYWLPELPGIAKMFANEMTLASAWIHLLAVDLFAARQVFDDGLKNKVETRHSVSLCLFFCPIGIATHAITKVLTKMSTQSH
;
A
#
# COMPACT_ATOMS: atom_id res chain seq x y z
N MET A 1 44.38 45.63 24.34
CA MET A 1 43.79 46.82 24.97
C MET A 1 42.30 46.77 24.67
N GLU A 2 41.55 45.81 25.24
CA GLU A 2 41.52 45.42 26.68
C GLU A 2 41.17 46.66 27.51
N ASP A 3 39.93 46.79 27.96
CA ASP A 3 39.41 46.37 29.28
C ASP A 3 39.32 47.65 30.17
N THR A 4 38.46 47.81 31.20
CA THR A 4 37.83 46.82 32.10
C THR A 4 36.50 47.38 32.70
N PHE A 5 35.80 46.55 33.49
CA PHE A 5 34.51 46.74 34.19
C PHE A 5 34.40 47.89 35.25
N ASP A 6 33.18 48.45 35.37
CA ASP A 6 32.22 48.45 36.53
C ASP A 6 32.77 48.38 37.99
N PRO A 7 32.18 49.03 39.05
CA PRO A 7 30.83 48.63 39.56
C PRO A 7 29.97 49.60 40.47
N TYR A 8 28.72 49.15 40.74
CA TYR A 8 27.80 49.42 41.91
C TYR A 8 26.95 50.71 42.06
N LEU A 9 25.60 50.53 42.06
CA LEU A 9 24.63 50.63 43.19
C LEU A 9 23.18 50.39 42.65
N VAL A 10 22.42 49.31 42.97
CA VAL A 10 21.64 49.00 44.21
C VAL A 10 20.31 49.81 44.28
N GLU A 11 19.09 49.29 44.46
CA GLU A 11 18.56 47.94 44.87
C GLU A 11 17.08 47.68 44.44
N GLU A 12 16.68 46.39 44.39
CA GLU A 12 15.36 45.71 44.66
C GLU A 12 13.95 46.34 44.36
N SER A 13 12.88 45.58 44.01
CA SER A 13 12.47 44.22 44.46
C SER A 13 11.45 43.49 43.53
N SER A 14 11.51 42.13 43.51
CA SER A 14 10.41 41.11 43.51
C SER A 14 9.18 41.26 42.56
N SER A 15 8.66 40.27 41.80
CA SER A 15 8.84 38.80 41.71
C SER A 15 8.05 38.25 40.46
N ALA A 16 8.07 36.97 40.02
CA ALA A 16 9.08 35.89 39.97
C ALA A 16 8.46 34.54 39.46
N ALA A 17 8.45 34.24 38.15
CA ALA A 17 8.14 32.88 37.64
C ALA A 17 8.87 32.58 36.30
N ALA A 18 9.84 31.65 36.33
CA ALA A 18 10.76 31.40 35.21
C ALA A 18 10.45 30.11 34.43
N ALA A 19 10.88 30.09 33.16
CA ALA A 19 10.90 28.90 32.32
C ALA A 19 12.16 28.04 32.59
N PHE A 20 12.08 26.72 32.31
CA PHE A 20 13.22 25.81 32.27
C PHE A 20 13.19 24.95 30.98
N PRO A 21 14.37 24.49 30.48
CA PRO A 21 14.50 23.92 29.14
C PRO A 21 14.29 22.39 29.05
N ALA A 22 14.29 21.90 27.81
CA ALA A 22 13.97 20.52 27.44
C ALA A 22 15.00 19.46 27.87
N LYS A 23 14.53 18.20 27.98
CA LYS A 23 15.32 16.96 28.02
C LYS A 23 14.64 15.86 27.20
N ASP A 24 15.46 15.01 26.58
CA ASP A 24 15.04 13.82 25.80
C ASP A 24 14.26 12.78 26.63
N PRO A 25 13.37 11.99 25.97
CA PRO A 25 12.92 10.70 26.43
C PRO A 25 13.61 9.55 25.66
N ASP A 26 14.66 8.99 26.27
CA ASP A 26 15.35 7.80 25.78
C ASP A 26 14.51 6.51 25.92
N HIS A 27 14.83 5.47 25.16
CA HIS A 27 14.02 4.24 25.07
C HIS A 27 14.24 3.26 26.25
N GLY A 28 13.24 3.09 27.12
CA GLY A 28 13.27 2.12 28.22
C GLY A 28 12.04 1.19 28.26
N TRP A 29 12.26 -0.13 28.27
CA TRP A 29 11.18 -1.14 28.31
C TRP A 29 10.53 -1.24 29.70
N GLN A 30 9.21 -1.05 29.79
CA GLN A 30 8.43 -1.34 31.01
C GLN A 30 7.94 -2.80 31.03
N LYS A 31 8.21 -3.52 32.13
CA LYS A 31 7.61 -4.83 32.42
C LYS A 31 6.19 -4.66 32.94
N VAL A 32 5.22 -5.32 32.31
CA VAL A 32 3.84 -5.45 32.83
C VAL A 32 3.71 -6.77 33.60
N THR A 33 3.45 -6.69 34.90
CA THR A 33 3.13 -7.83 35.76
C THR A 33 1.62 -7.93 35.99
N TYR A 34 1.05 -9.12 35.82
CA TYR A 34 -0.37 -9.38 36.10
C TYR A 34 -0.59 -9.84 37.54
N ALA A 35 -1.56 -9.23 38.23
CA ALA A 35 -1.97 -9.64 39.58
C ALA A 35 -2.85 -10.90 39.55
N LYS A 36 -2.51 -11.89 40.37
CA LYS A 36 -3.16 -13.19 40.48
C LYS A 36 -4.45 -13.09 41.32
N ARG A 37 -5.63 -13.11 40.69
CA ARG A 37 -6.92 -12.99 41.40
C ARG A 37 -7.27 -14.27 42.17
N GLN A 38 -7.43 -14.16 43.49
CA GLN A 38 -7.84 -15.27 44.37
C GLN A 38 -9.33 -15.62 44.23
N ARG A 39 -9.65 -16.88 44.56
CA ARG A 39 -10.98 -17.48 44.58
C ARG A 39 -11.59 -17.35 45.99
N ARG A 40 -12.84 -16.91 46.11
CA ARG A 40 -13.67 -17.01 47.34
C ARG A 40 -15.08 -17.46 46.97
N SER A 41 -15.74 -18.16 47.89
CA SER A 41 -17.02 -18.87 47.71
C SER A 41 -18.15 -18.25 48.54
N SER A 42 -19.39 -18.73 48.32
CA SER A 42 -20.56 -18.71 49.24
C SER A 42 -21.15 -17.32 49.60
N ASN A 43 -22.46 -17.11 49.82
CA ASN A 43 -23.65 -17.99 49.78
C ASN A 43 -24.92 -17.17 49.40
N ALA A 44 -26.07 -17.84 49.25
CA ALA A 44 -27.33 -17.28 48.74
C ALA A 44 -28.20 -16.51 49.76
N ALA A 45 -29.17 -15.70 49.27
CA ALA A 45 -30.30 -15.18 50.05
C ALA A 45 -31.56 -14.86 49.20
N ASP A 46 -32.65 -15.56 49.53
CA ASP A 46 -34.12 -15.35 49.47
C ASP A 46 -34.81 -14.30 48.53
N PRO A 47 -35.99 -14.61 47.92
CA PRO A 47 -36.72 -13.72 47.02
C PRO A 47 -38.09 -13.22 47.56
N ASN A 48 -38.15 -11.99 48.11
CA ASN A 48 -39.36 -11.15 48.01
C ASN A 48 -39.18 -9.72 48.55
N ARG A 49 -39.39 -8.70 47.69
CA ARG A 49 -39.80 -7.34 48.09
C ARG A 49 -40.31 -6.54 46.88
N HIS A 50 -41.49 -5.94 46.98
CA HIS A 50 -42.20 -5.26 45.89
C HIS A 50 -41.99 -3.73 45.88
N HIS A 51 -41.71 -3.20 44.67
CA HIS A 51 -42.17 -1.89 44.10
C HIS A 51 -41.85 -0.54 44.81
N PRO A 52 -42.00 0.64 44.13
CA PRO A 52 -42.40 0.90 42.72
C PRO A 52 -41.48 1.82 41.88
N ASN A 53 -41.73 1.80 40.56
CA ASN A 53 -41.49 2.82 39.50
C ASN A 53 -40.17 3.62 39.39
N GLY A 54 -39.48 3.40 38.25
CA GLY A 54 -38.64 4.41 37.58
C GLY A 54 -37.42 3.83 36.86
N LEU A 55 -37.36 4.00 35.53
CA LEU A 55 -36.26 3.66 34.60
C LEU A 55 -36.13 2.18 34.17
N PRO A 56 -35.89 1.89 32.88
CA PRO A 56 -35.71 0.52 32.37
C PRO A 56 -34.34 -0.04 32.75
N HIS A 57 -34.31 -1.29 33.22
CA HIS A 57 -33.09 -1.97 33.66
C HIS A 57 -32.37 -2.67 32.51
N ALA A 58 -31.04 -2.65 32.51
CA ALA A 58 -30.23 -3.43 31.58
C ALA A 58 -30.29 -4.92 31.97
N GLY A 59 -31.12 -5.70 31.26
CA GLY A 59 -31.46 -7.06 31.67
C GLY A 59 -32.04 -7.94 30.57
N ASP A 60 -31.60 -7.78 29.33
CA ASP A 60 -31.90 -8.74 28.25
C ASP A 60 -30.66 -8.96 27.36
N SER A 61 -29.64 -9.59 27.94
CA SER A 61 -28.55 -10.20 27.17
C SER A 61 -29.04 -11.49 26.52
N SER A 62 -29.82 -11.35 25.44
CA SER A 62 -30.29 -12.45 24.60
C SER A 62 -29.17 -13.46 24.28
N HIS A 63 -29.54 -14.73 24.10
CA HIS A 63 -28.65 -15.89 23.99
C HIS A 63 -27.81 -15.96 22.68
N VAL A 64 -27.03 -14.92 22.37
CA VAL A 64 -26.20 -14.80 21.16
C VAL A 64 -25.20 -15.97 21.00
N PHE A 65 -24.72 -16.56 22.10
CA PHE A 65 -23.73 -17.64 22.09
C PHE A 65 -24.29 -19.05 22.29
N ALA A 66 -25.56 -19.21 22.68
CA ALA A 66 -26.12 -20.55 22.93
C ALA A 66 -26.12 -21.44 21.66
N SER A 67 -26.36 -20.84 20.48
CA SER A 67 -26.23 -21.53 19.18
C SER A 67 -24.81 -22.02 18.89
N VAL A 68 -23.79 -21.26 19.34
CA VAL A 68 -22.36 -21.60 19.15
C VAL A 68 -21.96 -22.72 20.11
N GLU A 69 -22.40 -22.64 21.36
CA GLU A 69 -22.14 -23.65 22.39
C GLU A 69 -22.84 -24.99 22.09
N GLN A 70 -24.08 -24.95 21.61
CA GLN A 70 -24.79 -26.14 21.13
C GLN A 70 -24.06 -26.82 19.96
N LYS A 71 -23.62 -26.06 18.95
CA LYS A 71 -22.80 -26.60 17.84
C LYS A 71 -21.43 -27.13 18.28
N ALA A 72 -20.85 -26.58 19.35
CA ALA A 72 -19.60 -27.09 19.93
C ALA A 72 -19.84 -28.45 20.63
N LEU A 73 -20.94 -28.57 21.39
CA LEU A 73 -21.34 -29.82 22.05
C LEU A 73 -21.70 -30.92 21.04
N GLU A 74 -22.41 -30.59 19.96
CA GLU A 74 -22.73 -31.54 18.87
C GLU A 74 -21.47 -32.05 18.18
N ARG A 75 -20.51 -31.18 17.84
CA ARG A 75 -19.20 -31.58 17.29
C ARG A 75 -18.43 -32.49 18.23
N ARG A 76 -18.43 -32.19 19.53
CA ARG A 76 -17.76 -33.02 20.54
C ARG A 76 -18.42 -34.41 20.64
N ARG A 77 -19.75 -34.48 20.66
CA ARG A 77 -20.50 -35.74 20.69
C ARG A 77 -20.27 -36.58 19.42
N ALA A 78 -20.17 -35.92 18.26
CA ALA A 78 -19.81 -36.56 16.99
C ALA A 78 -18.38 -37.14 17.00
N LEU A 79 -17.40 -36.41 17.55
CA LEU A 79 -16.03 -36.92 17.72
C LEU A 79 -15.98 -38.10 18.69
N GLU A 80 -16.65 -38.01 19.84
CA GLU A 80 -16.74 -39.10 20.84
C GLU A 80 -17.38 -40.36 20.22
N SER A 81 -18.45 -40.21 19.42
CA SER A 81 -19.06 -41.33 18.69
C SER A 81 -18.17 -41.93 17.60
N ALA A 82 -17.44 -41.10 16.84
CA ALA A 82 -16.49 -41.57 15.83
C ALA A 82 -15.33 -42.35 16.45
N THR A 83 -14.83 -41.92 17.62
CA THR A 83 -13.81 -42.67 18.38
C THR A 83 -14.36 -43.98 18.93
N ALA A 84 -15.61 -44.04 19.38
CA ALA A 84 -16.23 -45.29 19.82
C ALA A 84 -16.39 -46.30 18.67
N VAL A 85 -16.81 -45.85 17.49
CA VAL A 85 -16.92 -46.69 16.29
C VAL A 85 -15.55 -47.22 15.84
N ALA A 86 -14.50 -46.41 15.91
CA ALA A 86 -13.13 -46.85 15.59
C ALA A 86 -12.62 -47.93 16.56
N VAL A 87 -12.88 -47.79 17.87
CA VAL A 87 -12.48 -48.79 18.89
C VAL A 87 -13.25 -50.11 18.73
N VAL A 88 -14.52 -50.07 18.34
CA VAL A 88 -15.31 -51.29 18.05
C VAL A 88 -14.84 -51.98 16.76
N ALA A 89 -14.37 -51.23 15.75
CA ALA A 89 -13.86 -51.79 14.51
C ALA A 89 -12.54 -52.58 14.69
N GLU A 90 -11.67 -52.20 15.62
CA GLU A 90 -10.43 -52.95 15.91
C GLU A 90 -10.66 -54.24 16.73
N ALA A 91 -11.82 -54.41 17.37
CA ALA A 91 -12.13 -55.58 18.20
C ALA A 91 -12.65 -56.81 17.41
N GLY A 92 -12.81 -56.71 16.08
CA GLY A 92 -13.64 -57.60 15.28
C GLY A 92 -13.01 -58.83 14.61
N THR A 93 -11.71 -59.10 14.76
CA THR A 93 -11.03 -60.20 14.01
C THR A 93 -10.12 -61.08 14.86
N THR A 94 -10.31 -62.40 14.78
CA THR A 94 -9.77 -63.41 15.71
C THR A 94 -8.67 -64.33 15.14
N ALA A 95 -7.42 -64.15 15.63
CA ALA A 95 -6.42 -65.19 16.01
C ALA A 95 -5.92 -66.27 14.97
N PRO A 96 -4.86 -67.08 15.25
CA PRO A 96 -4.01 -67.17 16.45
C PRO A 96 -2.45 -67.33 16.28
N ARG A 97 -1.72 -66.95 17.35
CA ARG A 97 -0.37 -67.42 17.83
C ARG A 97 0.90 -67.03 17.02
N SER A 98 2.09 -66.83 17.63
CA SER A 98 2.60 -67.20 18.98
C SER A 98 3.55 -66.16 19.65
N ARG A 99 3.65 -66.21 20.99
CA ARG A 99 4.60 -65.48 21.90
C ARG A 99 5.85 -66.38 22.19
N PRO A 100 7.00 -65.91 22.73
CA PRO A 100 7.22 -65.29 24.07
C PRO A 100 8.19 -64.06 24.01
N ALA A 101 8.69 -63.40 25.06
CA ALA A 101 8.33 -63.12 26.48
C ALA A 101 9.10 -61.82 26.91
N ALA A 102 8.90 -61.32 28.14
CA ALA A 102 9.31 -59.97 28.56
C ALA A 102 10.55 -59.88 29.48
N ALA A 103 11.19 -58.69 29.49
CA ALA A 103 11.88 -58.04 30.62
C ALA A 103 12.01 -56.54 30.23
N THR A 104 11.67 -55.46 30.98
CA THR A 104 11.54 -55.10 32.42
C THR A 104 12.84 -54.78 33.16
N SER A 105 13.20 -53.49 33.14
CA SER A 105 14.08 -52.70 34.04
C SER A 105 14.09 -51.26 33.44
N ASP A 106 13.60 -50.16 34.03
CA ASP A 106 13.54 -49.69 35.44
C ASP A 106 14.93 -49.82 36.10
N ASP A 107 15.63 -48.80 36.63
CA ASP A 107 15.46 -47.33 36.67
C ASP A 107 16.90 -46.69 36.61
N GLU A 108 17.25 -45.42 36.86
CA GLU A 108 16.59 -44.25 37.49
C GLU A 108 17.23 -42.93 36.94
N ASP A 109 16.96 -41.81 37.61
CA ASP A 109 17.43 -40.40 37.42
C ASP A 109 18.94 -40.18 37.78
N ASP A 110 19.62 -39.04 37.54
CA ASP A 110 19.38 -37.70 38.15
C ASP A 110 20.13 -36.53 37.44
N ASP A 111 19.90 -35.30 37.94
CA ASP A 111 20.00 -33.99 37.29
C ASP A 111 21.29 -33.16 37.55
N SER A 112 21.47 -32.08 36.77
CA SER A 112 22.35 -30.91 37.02
C SER A 112 23.89 -31.14 37.06
N GLY A 113 24.74 -30.15 36.79
CA GLY A 113 24.51 -28.79 36.30
C GLY A 113 25.78 -27.92 36.31
N ALA A 114 25.98 -27.15 35.24
CA ALA A 114 26.81 -25.94 35.13
C ALA A 114 28.37 -25.98 35.23
N GLU A 115 28.91 -24.90 34.68
CA GLU A 115 30.27 -24.32 34.79
C GLU A 115 31.46 -24.82 33.95
N ALA A 116 32.33 -23.85 33.65
CA ALA A 116 33.35 -23.90 32.60
C ALA A 116 34.79 -23.93 33.14
N SER A 117 35.73 -24.45 32.36
CA SER A 117 37.04 -23.81 32.13
C SER A 117 37.91 -24.49 31.07
N ARG A 118 38.96 -23.78 30.65
CA ARG A 118 39.88 -24.12 29.55
C ARG A 118 40.99 -25.10 29.96
N GLY A 119 41.34 -25.99 29.01
CA GLY A 119 42.73 -26.29 28.63
C GLY A 119 43.46 -27.42 29.38
N GLY A 120 44.36 -28.11 28.67
CA GLY A 120 45.34 -29.03 29.28
C GLY A 120 45.45 -30.42 28.64
N GLN A 121 46.37 -30.52 27.68
CA GLN A 121 47.13 -31.70 27.17
C GLN A 121 46.77 -33.17 27.51
N GLU A 122 46.74 -33.95 26.41
CA GLU A 122 47.49 -35.20 26.12
C GLU A 122 47.28 -36.52 26.91
N ASN A 123 46.86 -37.53 26.13
CA ASN A 123 47.28 -38.93 26.12
C ASN A 123 47.17 -39.80 27.38
N GLY A 124 46.12 -40.64 27.38
CA GLY A 124 46.05 -41.92 28.07
C GLY A 124 45.21 -42.91 27.24
N GLU A 125 45.86 -43.92 26.66
CA GLU A 125 45.28 -44.76 25.59
C GLU A 125 44.45 -45.94 26.14
N ALA A 126 43.19 -46.07 25.72
CA ALA A 126 42.40 -47.29 25.91
C ALA A 126 41.32 -47.43 24.81
N ALA A 127 41.47 -48.44 23.95
CA ALA A 127 40.65 -48.59 22.74
C ALA A 127 39.16 -48.83 23.02
N LYS A 128 38.30 -47.89 22.58
CA LYS A 128 36.83 -48.04 22.60
C LYS A 128 36.28 -48.26 21.18
N LYS A 129 35.53 -49.35 21.01
CA LYS A 129 34.94 -49.84 19.74
C LYS A 129 34.38 -48.71 18.86
N VAL A 130 34.86 -48.65 17.61
CA VAL A 130 34.33 -47.74 16.58
C VAL A 130 32.86 -48.07 16.30
N LYS A 131 31.94 -47.24 16.81
CA LYS A 131 30.56 -47.20 16.30
C LYS A 131 30.63 -46.78 14.83
N GLN A 132 30.22 -47.68 13.92
CA GLN A 132 30.08 -47.36 12.50
C GLN A 132 29.24 -46.08 12.33
N LYS A 133 29.84 -45.05 11.73
CA LYS A 133 29.08 -43.89 11.25
C LYS A 133 28.11 -44.39 10.20
N LYS A 134 26.80 -44.23 10.42
CA LYS A 134 25.80 -44.36 9.33
C LYS A 134 26.31 -43.56 8.13
N PRO A 135 26.36 -44.14 6.92
CA PRO A 135 26.94 -43.45 5.77
C PRO A 135 26.23 -42.11 5.55
N LYS A 136 27.01 -41.03 5.45
CA LYS A 136 26.46 -39.73 5.05
C LYS A 136 25.83 -39.93 3.67
N LYS A 137 24.52 -39.71 3.55
CA LYS A 137 23.86 -39.69 2.25
C LYS A 137 24.63 -38.74 1.32
N PRO A 138 24.88 -39.11 0.05
CA PRO A 138 25.63 -38.25 -0.86
C PRO A 138 24.94 -36.88 -0.97
N LYS A 139 25.73 -35.81 -0.79
CA LYS A 139 25.28 -34.43 -0.88
C LYS A 139 25.15 -34.02 -2.35
N VAL A 140 24.22 -34.62 -3.09
CA VAL A 140 23.99 -34.25 -4.50
C VAL A 140 23.45 -32.82 -4.56
N THR A 141 24.18 -31.94 -5.25
CA THR A 141 23.75 -30.54 -5.47
C THR A 141 22.71 -30.46 -6.60
N VAL A 142 21.99 -29.33 -6.70
CA VAL A 142 21.06 -29.07 -7.81
C VAL A 142 21.79 -29.16 -9.16
N GLN A 143 23.01 -28.63 -9.24
CA GLN A 143 23.82 -28.64 -10.45
C GLN A 143 24.26 -30.07 -10.86
N GLU A 144 24.69 -30.91 -9.90
CA GLU A 144 25.06 -32.31 -10.15
C GLU A 144 23.87 -33.22 -10.53
N ALA A 145 22.66 -32.85 -10.14
CA ALA A 145 21.45 -33.54 -10.57
C ALA A 145 21.04 -33.08 -11.98
N ALA A 146 21.07 -31.76 -12.23
CA ALA A 146 20.71 -31.19 -13.51
C ALA A 146 21.67 -31.59 -14.65
N SER A 147 22.97 -31.72 -14.38
CA SER A 147 23.97 -32.13 -15.38
C SER A 147 23.87 -33.59 -15.83
N LYS A 148 23.04 -34.41 -15.16
CA LYS A 148 22.77 -35.80 -15.52
C LYS A 148 21.51 -35.97 -16.38
N ILE A 149 20.76 -34.89 -16.62
CA ILE A 149 19.59 -34.92 -17.48
C ILE A 149 20.06 -34.87 -18.93
N ASP A 150 19.82 -35.95 -19.67
CA ASP A 150 20.09 -35.99 -21.11
C ASP A 150 18.90 -35.42 -21.91
N ALA A 151 19.22 -34.68 -22.98
CA ALA A 151 18.21 -34.03 -23.80
C ALA A 151 17.56 -34.99 -24.81
N GLY A 152 18.25 -36.08 -25.19
CA GLY A 152 17.73 -37.14 -26.05
C GLY A 152 16.77 -38.05 -25.30
N ASP A 153 17.15 -38.50 -24.09
CA ASP A 153 16.29 -39.25 -23.16
C ASP A 153 15.00 -38.49 -22.83
N LEU A 154 15.12 -37.21 -22.43
CA LEU A 154 13.96 -36.34 -22.23
C LEU A 154 13.12 -36.21 -23.51
N GLY A 155 13.75 -36.05 -24.68
CA GLY A 155 13.05 -35.96 -25.95
C GLY A 155 12.22 -37.21 -26.28
N ALA A 156 12.82 -38.39 -26.10
CA ALA A 156 12.16 -39.68 -26.29
C ALA A 156 10.98 -39.86 -25.32
N PHE A 157 11.20 -39.58 -24.03
CA PHE A 157 10.15 -39.62 -23.00
C PHE A 157 8.99 -38.67 -23.31
N LEU A 158 9.27 -37.45 -23.78
CA LEU A 158 8.23 -36.48 -24.14
C LEU A 158 7.41 -36.93 -25.36
N VAL A 159 8.02 -37.62 -26.33
CA VAL A 159 7.30 -38.23 -27.46
C VAL A 159 6.42 -39.38 -26.97
N GLU A 160 6.96 -40.31 -26.18
CA GLU A 160 6.22 -41.44 -25.60
C GLU A 160 5.00 -40.96 -24.78
N VAL A 161 5.18 -39.96 -23.91
CA VAL A 161 4.12 -39.36 -23.10
C VAL A 161 3.07 -38.67 -23.97
N SER A 162 3.46 -38.02 -25.06
CA SER A 162 2.52 -37.35 -25.97
C SER A 162 1.64 -38.35 -26.73
N VAL A 163 2.20 -39.50 -27.12
CA VAL A 163 1.44 -40.59 -27.76
C VAL A 163 0.56 -41.32 -26.74
N SER A 164 1.10 -41.66 -25.58
CA SER A 164 0.40 -42.47 -24.55
C SER A 164 -0.80 -41.75 -23.92
N TYR A 165 -0.81 -40.42 -23.95
CA TYR A 165 -1.82 -39.58 -23.30
C TYR A 165 -2.34 -38.49 -24.26
N GLU A 166 -2.47 -38.77 -25.55
CA GLU A 166 -2.73 -37.79 -26.62
C GLU A 166 -3.84 -36.77 -26.29
N SER A 167 -4.97 -37.23 -25.75
CA SER A 167 -6.11 -36.39 -25.37
C SER A 167 -6.09 -35.82 -23.94
N GLN A 168 -5.05 -36.12 -23.13
CA GLN A 168 -4.97 -35.84 -21.70
C GLN A 168 -3.74 -34.98 -21.38
N GLN A 169 -3.79 -33.69 -21.78
CA GLN A 169 -2.67 -32.76 -21.64
C GLN A 169 -2.28 -32.48 -20.18
N ASP A 170 -3.24 -32.58 -19.26
CA ASP A 170 -3.05 -32.54 -17.81
C ASP A 170 -2.13 -33.67 -17.33
N ILE A 171 -2.38 -34.91 -17.77
CA ILE A 171 -1.53 -36.06 -17.44
C ILE A 171 -0.18 -35.94 -18.13
N GLN A 172 -0.11 -35.48 -19.38
CA GLN A 172 1.16 -35.21 -20.06
C GLN A 172 2.04 -34.24 -19.24
N LEU A 173 1.47 -33.13 -18.75
CA LEU A 173 2.17 -32.13 -17.95
C LEU A 173 2.57 -32.66 -16.56
N MET A 174 1.73 -33.51 -15.95
CA MET A 174 2.08 -34.22 -14.71
C MET A 174 3.26 -35.18 -14.92
N ARG A 175 3.27 -35.94 -16.03
CA ARG A 175 4.39 -36.83 -16.39
C ARG A 175 5.69 -36.09 -16.68
N PHE A 176 5.59 -34.90 -17.28
CA PHE A 176 6.72 -34.01 -17.45
C PHE A 176 7.29 -33.54 -16.10
N ALA A 177 6.44 -33.18 -15.13
CA ALA A 177 6.88 -32.89 -13.77
C ALA A 177 7.48 -34.12 -13.05
N ASP A 178 6.88 -35.31 -13.21
CA ASP A 178 7.41 -36.58 -12.68
C ASP A 178 8.84 -36.87 -13.17
N TYR A 179 9.14 -36.61 -14.45
CA TYR A 179 10.47 -36.81 -15.02
C TYR A 179 11.53 -35.98 -14.29
N PHE A 180 11.31 -34.67 -14.18
CA PHE A 180 12.22 -33.81 -13.42
C PHE A 180 12.23 -34.15 -11.93
N ALA A 181 11.11 -34.58 -11.35
CA ALA A 181 11.04 -35.02 -9.96
C ALA A 181 11.91 -36.26 -9.70
N ARG A 182 12.00 -37.20 -10.65
CA ARG A 182 12.91 -38.36 -10.59
C ARG A 182 14.38 -37.90 -10.68
N SER A 183 14.72 -37.04 -11.64
CA SER A 183 16.08 -36.53 -11.83
C SER A 183 16.58 -35.72 -10.62
N PHE A 184 15.70 -34.98 -9.95
CA PHE A 184 16.04 -34.19 -8.75
C PHE A 184 15.81 -34.92 -7.41
N ALA A 185 15.25 -36.14 -7.39
CA ALA A 185 15.04 -36.91 -6.17
C ALA A 185 16.29 -37.13 -5.26
N PRO A 186 17.54 -37.18 -5.79
CA PRO A 186 18.73 -37.23 -4.95
C PRO A 186 19.04 -35.93 -4.18
N VAL A 187 18.47 -34.79 -4.60
CA VAL A 187 18.74 -33.47 -4.01
C VAL A 187 17.97 -33.31 -2.70
N SER A 188 18.70 -33.25 -1.58
CA SER A 188 18.11 -32.96 -0.27
C SER A 188 17.73 -31.48 -0.14
N GLY A 189 16.64 -31.16 0.57
CA GLY A 189 16.16 -29.77 0.73
C GLY A 189 17.16 -28.76 1.30
N SER A 190 18.20 -29.20 2.02
CA SER A 190 19.30 -28.33 2.46
C SER A 190 20.22 -27.85 1.33
N GLN A 191 20.19 -28.52 0.17
CA GLN A 191 20.88 -28.11 -1.07
C GLN A 191 20.02 -27.17 -1.93
N PHE A 192 18.74 -26.98 -1.57
CA PHE A 192 17.85 -26.02 -2.20
C PHE A 192 16.99 -25.29 -1.14
N PRO A 193 17.60 -24.46 -0.27
CA PRO A 193 16.92 -23.73 0.80
C PRO A 193 16.15 -22.52 0.24
N TRP A 194 15.14 -22.79 -0.60
CA TRP A 194 14.48 -21.80 -1.44
C TRP A 194 13.82 -20.65 -0.65
N THR A 195 13.26 -20.95 0.52
CA THR A 195 12.64 -19.95 1.41
C THR A 195 13.65 -18.95 1.95
N LYS A 196 14.86 -19.41 2.32
CA LYS A 196 15.97 -18.54 2.75
C LYS A 196 16.49 -17.74 1.56
N MET A 197 16.70 -18.41 0.43
CA MET A 197 17.17 -17.79 -0.81
C MET A 197 16.25 -16.64 -1.27
N PHE A 198 14.92 -16.82 -1.27
CA PHE A 198 13.97 -15.79 -1.70
C PHE A 198 13.82 -14.63 -0.69
N LYS A 199 14.26 -14.81 0.57
CA LYS A 199 14.26 -13.74 1.59
C LYS A 199 15.57 -12.94 1.62
N GLU A 200 16.69 -13.56 1.28
CA GLU A 200 18.04 -12.98 1.45
C GLU A 200 18.77 -12.64 0.14
N SER A 201 18.39 -13.25 -1.00
CA SER A 201 19.02 -12.98 -2.30
C SER A 201 18.24 -11.95 -3.12
N PRO A 202 18.93 -11.12 -3.93
CA PRO A 202 18.25 -10.15 -4.78
C PRO A 202 17.42 -10.84 -5.86
N VAL A 203 16.38 -10.16 -6.35
CA VAL A 203 15.50 -10.62 -7.44
C VAL A 203 16.32 -11.03 -8.66
N SER A 204 17.40 -10.31 -8.94
CA SER A 204 18.31 -10.61 -10.06
C SER A 204 18.96 -11.99 -9.98
N LYS A 205 19.24 -12.50 -8.78
CA LYS A 205 19.83 -13.82 -8.57
C LYS A 205 18.78 -14.93 -8.57
N ILE A 206 17.65 -14.71 -7.89
CA ILE A 206 16.60 -15.74 -7.80
C ILE A 206 15.85 -15.92 -9.12
N ALA A 207 15.79 -14.90 -9.98
CA ALA A 207 15.16 -14.99 -11.28
C ALA A 207 15.83 -16.01 -12.22
N ASP A 208 17.13 -16.27 -12.05
CA ASP A 208 17.86 -17.25 -12.87
C ASP A 208 17.91 -18.65 -12.26
N ILE A 209 17.57 -18.79 -10.97
CA ILE A 209 17.48 -20.07 -10.26
C ILE A 209 16.06 -20.64 -10.39
N PRO A 210 15.87 -21.95 -10.65
CA PRO A 210 16.89 -23.00 -10.80
C PRO A 210 17.41 -23.20 -12.23
N LEU A 211 16.90 -22.47 -13.23
CA LEU A 211 17.18 -22.74 -14.65
C LEU A 211 18.64 -22.52 -15.06
N CYS A 212 19.41 -21.71 -14.34
CA CYS A 212 20.86 -21.56 -14.52
C CYS A 212 21.67 -22.86 -14.36
N HIS A 213 21.06 -23.93 -13.81
CA HIS A 213 21.68 -25.25 -13.69
C HIS A 213 21.26 -26.22 -14.80
N ILE A 214 20.21 -25.90 -15.57
CA ILE A 214 19.71 -26.75 -16.67
C ILE A 214 20.53 -26.47 -17.93
N SER A 215 20.91 -27.52 -18.67
CA SER A 215 21.60 -27.35 -19.96
C SER A 215 20.68 -26.74 -21.02
N GLU A 216 21.25 -25.98 -21.95
CA GLU A 216 20.48 -25.29 -23.00
C GLU A 216 19.69 -26.28 -23.89
N SER A 217 20.25 -27.48 -24.14
CA SER A 217 19.57 -28.55 -24.88
C SER A 217 18.33 -29.07 -24.15
N VAL A 218 18.45 -29.41 -22.85
CA VAL A 218 17.31 -29.85 -22.03
C VAL A 218 16.26 -28.76 -21.93
N TYR A 219 16.68 -27.50 -21.73
CA TYR A 219 15.77 -26.35 -21.70
C TYR A 219 15.02 -26.21 -23.03
N LYS A 220 15.72 -26.24 -24.17
CA LYS A 220 15.14 -26.12 -25.50
C LYS A 220 14.12 -27.24 -25.78
N THR A 221 14.50 -28.51 -25.59
CA THR A 221 13.59 -29.66 -25.74
C THR A 221 12.32 -29.50 -24.90
N SER A 222 12.47 -29.03 -23.65
CA SER A 222 11.35 -28.77 -22.75
C SER A 222 10.42 -27.66 -23.25
N VAL A 223 10.97 -26.49 -23.62
CA VAL A 223 10.14 -25.33 -24.01
C VAL A 223 9.53 -25.48 -25.41
N ASP A 224 10.16 -26.22 -26.32
CA ASP A 224 9.57 -26.52 -27.62
C ASP A 224 8.36 -27.45 -27.45
N TRP A 225 8.45 -28.47 -26.59
CA TRP A 225 7.31 -29.34 -26.25
C TRP A 225 6.20 -28.62 -25.48
N ILE A 226 6.53 -27.81 -24.46
CA ILE A 226 5.55 -26.96 -23.74
C ILE A 226 4.79 -26.05 -24.72
N SER A 227 5.45 -25.55 -25.76
CA SER A 227 4.83 -24.61 -26.70
C SER A 227 3.64 -25.17 -27.48
N GLN A 228 3.57 -26.51 -27.60
CA GLN A 228 2.52 -27.26 -28.30
C GLN A 228 1.26 -27.47 -27.45
N LYS A 229 1.30 -27.22 -26.13
CA LYS A 229 0.16 -27.43 -25.24
C LYS A 229 -0.81 -26.26 -25.25
N SER A 230 -2.08 -26.55 -24.94
CA SER A 230 -3.15 -25.55 -24.86
C SER A 230 -2.89 -24.54 -23.73
N THR A 231 -3.46 -23.34 -23.86
CA THR A 231 -3.37 -22.30 -22.81
C THR A 231 -3.99 -22.75 -21.49
N ASP A 232 -5.03 -23.58 -21.58
CA ASP A 232 -5.89 -23.89 -20.45
C ASP A 232 -5.25 -24.99 -19.60
N ALA A 233 -4.78 -26.08 -20.23
CA ALA A 233 -4.01 -27.12 -19.54
C ALA A 233 -2.70 -26.57 -18.92
N LEU A 234 -2.04 -25.62 -19.58
CA LEU A 234 -0.88 -24.95 -19.00
C LEU A 234 -1.26 -23.98 -17.86
N GLY A 235 -2.47 -23.41 -17.89
CA GLY A 235 -3.02 -22.60 -16.80
C GLY A 235 -3.25 -23.41 -15.54
N ASP A 236 -3.94 -24.55 -15.65
CA ASP A 236 -4.16 -25.49 -14.56
C ASP A 236 -2.83 -26.03 -14.00
N PHE A 237 -1.87 -26.35 -14.88
CA PHE A 237 -0.54 -26.80 -14.48
C PHE A 237 0.25 -25.72 -13.74
N VAL A 238 0.18 -24.45 -14.16
CA VAL A 238 0.80 -23.33 -13.43
C VAL A 238 0.17 -23.14 -12.05
N LEU A 239 -1.16 -23.22 -11.94
CA LEU A 239 -1.83 -23.18 -10.64
C LEU A 239 -1.41 -24.35 -9.74
N TRP A 240 -1.36 -25.57 -10.27
CA TRP A 240 -0.91 -26.76 -9.55
C TRP A 240 0.54 -26.62 -9.04
N CYS A 241 1.46 -26.10 -9.86
CA CYS A 241 2.84 -25.84 -9.44
C CYS A 241 2.93 -24.77 -8.35
N LEU A 242 2.20 -23.64 -8.50
CA LEU A 242 2.15 -22.59 -7.47
C LEU A 242 1.57 -23.13 -6.15
N ASP A 243 0.53 -23.96 -6.24
CA ASP A 243 -0.11 -24.61 -5.11
C ASP A 243 0.82 -25.58 -4.37
N ALA A 244 1.64 -26.34 -5.10
CA ALA A 244 2.65 -27.22 -4.51
C ALA A 244 3.74 -26.43 -3.76
N ILE A 245 4.19 -25.29 -4.31
CA ILE A 245 5.17 -24.39 -3.66
C ILE A 245 4.58 -23.74 -2.41
N LEU A 246 3.34 -23.23 -2.50
CA LEU A 246 2.68 -22.56 -1.37
C LEU A 246 2.28 -23.52 -0.25
N SER A 247 2.00 -24.78 -0.57
CA SER A 247 1.73 -25.83 0.42
C SER A 247 3.01 -26.23 1.19
N ASP A 248 4.15 -26.32 0.49
CA ASP A 248 5.47 -26.52 1.10
C ASP A 248 5.85 -25.37 2.03
N LEU A 249 5.65 -24.11 1.58
CA LEU A 249 5.81 -22.92 2.40
C LEU A 249 4.98 -22.98 3.70
N ALA A 250 3.71 -23.37 3.59
CA ALA A 250 2.83 -23.53 4.75
C ALA A 250 3.33 -24.65 5.70
N SER A 251 3.82 -25.77 5.17
CA SER A 251 4.38 -26.84 6.01
C SER A 251 5.67 -26.43 6.73
N LEU A 252 6.55 -25.68 6.06
CA LEU A 252 7.79 -25.17 6.64
C LEU A 252 7.50 -24.14 7.75
N GLN A 253 6.47 -23.30 7.57
CA GLN A 253 6.00 -22.37 8.59
C GLN A 253 5.35 -23.07 9.79
N ALA A 254 4.56 -24.13 9.56
CA ALA A 254 3.95 -24.92 10.64
C ALA A 254 5.03 -25.64 11.49
N ALA A 255 6.07 -26.18 10.84
CA ALA A 255 7.22 -26.78 11.51
C ALA A 255 7.99 -25.75 12.35
N ALA A 256 8.24 -24.55 11.82
CA ALA A 256 8.90 -23.46 12.55
C ALA A 256 8.10 -22.95 13.77
N ARG A 257 6.77 -23.12 13.78
CA ARG A 257 5.87 -22.74 14.89
C ARG A 257 5.56 -23.90 15.85
N GLY A 258 6.34 -24.98 15.84
CA GLY A 258 6.25 -26.08 16.81
C GLY A 258 4.93 -26.88 16.79
N SER A 259 4.09 -26.69 15.79
CA SER A 259 2.72 -27.22 15.78
C SER A 259 2.67 -28.68 15.31
N LYS A 260 2.67 -29.61 16.27
CA LYS A 260 2.48 -31.06 16.01
C LYS A 260 1.05 -31.38 15.55
N LYS A 261 0.71 -31.10 14.29
CA LYS A 261 -0.37 -31.78 13.56
C LYS A 261 0.12 -32.15 12.17
N SER A 262 0.56 -33.40 12.03
CA SER A 262 0.91 -34.02 10.76
C SER A 262 -0.34 -34.32 9.94
N VAL A 263 -0.54 -33.59 8.86
CA VAL A 263 -1.38 -34.02 7.73
C VAL A 263 -0.43 -34.48 6.62
N GLN A 264 -0.73 -35.64 6.03
CA GLN A 264 -0.10 -36.29 4.87
C GLN A 264 1.17 -35.60 4.29
N GLN A 265 2.35 -36.20 4.51
CA GLN A 265 3.57 -35.75 3.83
C GLN A 265 3.49 -36.00 2.32
N SER A 266 3.27 -34.95 1.53
CA SER A 266 3.68 -34.94 0.12
C SER A 266 5.20 -34.66 0.07
N PRO A 267 5.98 -35.28 -0.84
CA PRO A 267 7.42 -35.38 -0.64
C PRO A 267 8.16 -34.07 -0.96
N ALA A 268 8.74 -33.45 0.08
CA ALA A 268 9.72 -32.35 -0.02
C ALA A 268 11.02 -32.70 -0.80
N LYS A 269 11.05 -33.82 -1.52
CA LYS A 269 12.15 -34.31 -2.36
C LYS A 269 12.07 -33.85 -3.82
N ALA A 270 10.95 -33.24 -4.23
CA ALA A 270 10.71 -32.86 -5.63
C ALA A 270 10.57 -31.33 -5.85
N GLN A 271 10.74 -30.48 -4.82
CA GLN A 271 10.52 -29.03 -4.94
C GLN A 271 11.36 -28.38 -6.07
N VAL A 272 12.62 -28.78 -6.23
CA VAL A 272 13.49 -28.30 -7.33
C VAL A 272 12.82 -28.51 -8.69
N ALA A 273 12.20 -29.68 -8.92
CA ALA A 273 11.52 -30.00 -10.17
C ALA A 273 10.32 -29.07 -10.41
N ILE A 274 9.50 -28.81 -9.38
CA ILE A 274 8.35 -27.90 -9.47
C ILE A 274 8.80 -26.49 -9.87
N PHE A 275 9.87 -25.96 -9.23
CA PHE A 275 10.45 -24.67 -9.62
C PHE A 275 11.03 -24.68 -11.04
N VAL A 276 11.65 -25.78 -11.50
CA VAL A 276 12.17 -25.92 -12.88
C VAL A 276 11.04 -25.89 -13.90
N VAL A 277 10.03 -26.76 -13.79
CA VAL A 277 8.96 -26.88 -14.79
C VAL A 277 8.05 -25.65 -14.80
N LEU A 278 7.80 -25.04 -13.65
CA LEU A 278 7.07 -23.77 -13.55
C LEU A 278 7.85 -22.63 -14.24
N ALA A 279 9.16 -22.52 -14.01
CA ALA A 279 9.97 -21.48 -14.64
C ALA A 279 10.06 -21.65 -16.17
N MET A 280 10.20 -22.88 -16.67
CA MET A 280 10.15 -23.17 -18.10
C MET A 280 8.80 -22.78 -18.72
N THR A 281 7.71 -23.13 -18.04
CA THR A 281 6.34 -22.84 -18.51
C THR A 281 6.08 -21.33 -18.57
N LEU A 282 6.41 -20.60 -17.50
CA LEU A 282 6.22 -19.16 -17.42
C LEU A 282 7.10 -18.37 -18.39
N ARG A 283 8.35 -18.81 -18.63
CA ARG A 283 9.23 -18.20 -19.65
C ARG A 283 8.73 -18.45 -21.07
N ARG A 284 8.14 -19.62 -21.34
CA ARG A 284 7.72 -20.01 -22.71
C ARG A 284 6.34 -19.50 -23.11
N LYS A 285 5.39 -19.43 -22.16
CA LYS A 285 4.01 -18.99 -22.37
C LYS A 285 3.64 -17.92 -21.33
N PRO A 286 4.30 -16.76 -21.34
CA PRO A 286 4.11 -15.70 -20.33
C PRO A 286 2.66 -15.21 -20.19
N ASP A 287 1.86 -15.30 -21.25
CA ASP A 287 0.43 -14.96 -21.29
C ASP A 287 -0.43 -15.69 -20.24
N ILE A 288 -0.05 -16.91 -19.84
CA ILE A 288 -0.81 -17.71 -18.87
C ILE A 288 -0.99 -16.93 -17.56
N LEU A 289 0.06 -16.24 -17.09
CA LEU A 289 0.01 -15.55 -15.80
C LEU A 289 -0.87 -14.27 -15.85
N ILE A 290 -1.14 -13.73 -17.04
CA ILE A 290 -2.19 -12.71 -17.23
C ILE A 290 -3.57 -13.35 -17.07
N ASN A 291 -3.83 -14.48 -17.73
CA ASN A 291 -5.14 -15.15 -17.67
C ASN A 291 -5.47 -15.61 -16.23
N LEU A 292 -4.46 -16.01 -15.45
CA LEU A 292 -4.60 -16.41 -14.05
C LEU A 292 -4.66 -15.22 -13.07
N LEU A 293 -4.44 -13.98 -13.52
CA LEU A 293 -4.37 -12.80 -12.65
C LEU A 293 -5.64 -12.57 -11.80
N PRO A 294 -6.89 -12.77 -12.30
CA PRO A 294 -8.09 -12.69 -11.47
C PRO A 294 -8.06 -13.70 -10.32
N THR A 295 -7.71 -14.97 -10.62
CA THR A 295 -7.58 -16.04 -9.62
C THR A 295 -6.54 -15.72 -8.55
N LEU A 296 -5.38 -15.17 -8.94
CA LEU A 296 -4.34 -14.74 -8.00
C LEU A 296 -4.76 -13.52 -7.14
N ARG A 297 -5.62 -12.65 -7.68
CA ARG A 297 -6.12 -11.46 -6.98
C ARG A 297 -7.27 -11.79 -6.03
N GLU A 298 -8.17 -12.70 -6.39
CA GLU A 298 -9.39 -12.99 -5.62
C GLU A 298 -9.20 -14.08 -4.58
N ASN A 299 -8.38 -15.11 -4.86
CA ASN A 299 -8.23 -16.24 -3.97
C ASN A 299 -7.21 -15.93 -2.83
N PRO A 300 -7.62 -15.96 -1.56
CA PRO A 300 -6.73 -15.68 -0.42
C PRO A 300 -5.57 -16.70 -0.29
N LYS A 301 -5.63 -17.83 -1.00
CA LYS A 301 -4.51 -18.77 -1.13
C LYS A 301 -3.24 -18.12 -1.69
N TYR A 302 -3.36 -17.18 -2.62
CA TYR A 302 -2.20 -16.50 -3.22
C TYR A 302 -1.86 -15.15 -2.55
N GLN A 303 -2.79 -14.58 -1.79
CA GLN A 303 -2.58 -13.33 -1.04
C GLN A 303 -1.77 -13.53 0.25
N GLY A 304 -0.93 -12.55 0.59
CA GLY A 304 -0.23 -12.46 1.88
C GLY A 304 1.26 -12.14 1.75
N GLN A 305 1.81 -11.42 2.75
CA GLN A 305 3.21 -10.92 2.72
C GLN A 305 4.24 -12.04 2.55
N GLU A 306 4.06 -13.18 3.24
CA GLU A 306 4.97 -14.34 3.13
C GLU A 306 4.95 -15.02 1.75
N LYS A 307 3.89 -14.85 0.97
CA LYS A 307 3.71 -15.46 -0.35
C LYS A 307 4.22 -14.56 -1.47
N LEU A 308 4.32 -13.25 -1.21
CA LEU A 308 4.77 -12.25 -2.18
C LEU A 308 6.12 -12.59 -2.84
N PRO A 309 7.16 -13.10 -2.14
CA PRO A 309 8.42 -13.48 -2.80
C PRO A 309 8.25 -14.56 -3.87
N VAL A 310 7.31 -15.51 -3.69
CA VAL A 310 6.99 -16.54 -4.69
C VAL A 310 6.32 -15.91 -5.91
N ILE A 311 5.40 -14.97 -5.71
CA ILE A 311 4.71 -14.28 -6.82
C ILE A 311 5.67 -13.33 -7.56
N VAL A 312 6.55 -12.62 -6.85
CA VAL A 312 7.61 -11.79 -7.44
C VAL A 312 8.56 -12.66 -8.26
N TRP A 313 8.97 -13.84 -7.76
CA TRP A 313 9.78 -14.78 -8.53
C TRP A 313 9.04 -15.31 -9.77
N ALA A 314 7.75 -15.65 -9.68
CA ALA A 314 6.95 -16.11 -10.81
C ALA A 314 6.84 -15.03 -11.90
N ILE A 315 6.58 -13.78 -11.52
CA ILE A 315 6.56 -12.64 -12.46
C ILE A 315 7.97 -12.37 -13.01
N ALA A 316 9.03 -12.60 -12.23
CA ALA A 316 10.40 -12.53 -12.73
C ALA A 316 10.66 -13.58 -13.83
N GLN A 317 10.17 -14.83 -13.69
CA GLN A 317 10.24 -15.83 -14.77
C GLN A 317 9.49 -15.39 -16.02
N VAL A 318 8.27 -14.86 -15.86
CA VAL A 318 7.50 -14.30 -16.98
C VAL A 318 8.26 -13.16 -17.67
N SER A 319 8.90 -12.27 -16.91
CA SER A 319 9.66 -11.14 -17.46
C SER A 319 10.90 -11.54 -18.26
N GLN A 320 11.46 -12.73 -18.00
CA GLN A 320 12.56 -13.31 -18.79
C GLN A 320 12.08 -13.86 -20.14
N GLY A 321 10.79 -14.17 -20.27
CA GLY A 321 10.15 -14.56 -21.54
C GLY A 321 9.65 -13.37 -22.35
N ASP A 322 9.00 -12.41 -21.67
CA ASP A 322 8.47 -11.18 -22.28
C ASP A 322 8.50 -10.02 -21.26
N PHE A 323 9.32 -9.00 -21.53
CA PHE A 323 9.45 -7.82 -20.67
C PHE A 323 8.14 -7.02 -20.54
N ALA A 324 7.33 -6.94 -21.60
CA ALA A 324 6.05 -6.21 -21.56
C ALA A 324 5.03 -6.95 -20.71
N ILE A 325 4.95 -8.29 -20.78
CA ILE A 325 4.07 -9.05 -19.89
C ILE A 325 4.57 -8.97 -18.44
N GLY A 326 5.88 -9.08 -18.20
CA GLY A 326 6.46 -8.89 -16.87
C GLY A 326 6.11 -7.53 -16.24
N MET A 327 6.28 -6.45 -17.02
CA MET A 327 5.96 -5.09 -16.58
C MET A 327 4.45 -4.85 -16.43
N TYR A 328 3.62 -5.46 -17.28
CA TYR A 328 2.16 -5.44 -17.14
C TYR A 328 1.72 -6.03 -15.81
N LEU A 329 2.20 -7.23 -15.47
CA LEU A 329 1.89 -7.90 -14.20
C LEU A 329 2.43 -7.12 -13.00
N TRP A 330 3.62 -6.54 -13.12
CA TRP A 330 4.18 -5.66 -12.10
C TRP A 330 3.27 -4.45 -11.81
N ALA A 331 2.81 -3.75 -12.85
CA ALA A 331 1.99 -2.54 -12.70
C ALA A 331 0.53 -2.83 -12.27
N HIS A 332 -0.08 -3.93 -12.73
CA HIS A 332 -1.48 -4.29 -12.44
C HIS A 332 -1.65 -5.10 -11.15
N PHE A 333 -0.59 -5.71 -10.63
CA PHE A 333 -0.65 -6.58 -9.44
C PHE A 333 0.28 -6.13 -8.32
N LEU A 334 1.59 -6.05 -8.57
CA LEU A 334 2.57 -5.85 -7.50
C LEU A 334 2.60 -4.41 -6.97
N LEU A 335 2.58 -3.43 -7.86
CA LEU A 335 2.66 -2.01 -7.50
C LEU A 335 1.49 -1.56 -6.60
N PRO A 336 0.20 -1.86 -6.88
CA PRO A 336 -0.91 -1.52 -5.99
C PRO A 336 -0.80 -2.13 -4.59
N LEU A 337 -0.17 -3.30 -4.44
CA LEU A 337 0.04 -3.96 -3.16
C LEU A 337 1.09 -3.26 -2.27
N ILE A 338 2.04 -2.53 -2.86
CA ILE A 338 3.11 -1.82 -2.12
C ILE A 338 2.86 -0.31 -1.94
N CYS A 339 2.06 0.30 -2.82
CA CYS A 339 1.73 1.74 -2.79
C CYS A 339 0.34 2.04 -2.21
N GLY A 340 -0.46 1.02 -1.87
CA GLY A 340 -1.76 1.19 -1.21
C GLY A 340 -1.67 1.64 0.26
N LYS A 341 -2.82 1.91 0.88
CA LYS A 341 -2.97 2.39 2.27
C LYS A 341 -2.35 1.48 3.35
N LEU A 342 -1.92 0.27 2.99
CA LEU A 342 -1.25 -0.70 3.84
C LEU A 342 0.23 -0.82 3.43
N SER A 343 1.01 0.27 3.59
CA SER A 343 2.44 0.35 3.22
C SER A 343 3.35 -0.44 4.19
N GLY A 344 2.98 -1.69 4.49
CA GLY A 344 3.32 -2.38 5.73
C GLY A 344 4.63 -3.18 5.74
N ASN A 345 5.39 -3.26 4.65
CA ASN A 345 6.68 -3.98 4.66
C ASN A 345 7.73 -3.36 3.71
N PRO A 346 8.85 -2.82 4.24
CA PRO A 346 10.00 -2.39 3.45
C PRO A 346 10.59 -3.47 2.54
N GLN A 347 10.66 -4.72 2.99
CA GLN A 347 11.22 -5.85 2.21
C GLN A 347 10.34 -6.17 0.99
N SER A 348 9.02 -6.15 1.15
CA SER A 348 8.07 -6.36 0.05
C SER A 348 8.19 -5.27 -1.03
N ARG A 349 8.34 -4.01 -0.61
CA ARG A 349 8.58 -2.86 -1.51
C ARG A 349 9.94 -2.95 -2.20
N ASP A 350 10.99 -3.37 -1.50
CA ASP A 350 12.32 -3.62 -2.05
C ASP A 350 12.29 -4.70 -3.15
N LEU A 351 11.72 -5.88 -2.88
CA LEU A 351 11.58 -6.97 -3.86
C LEU A 351 10.81 -6.51 -5.12
N VAL A 352 9.71 -5.78 -4.94
CA VAL A 352 8.91 -5.27 -6.07
C VAL A 352 9.69 -4.22 -6.87
N LEU A 353 10.46 -3.34 -6.23
CA LEU A 353 11.34 -2.38 -6.94
C LEU A 353 12.48 -3.07 -7.68
N GLN A 354 13.15 -4.06 -7.07
CA GLN A 354 14.23 -4.83 -7.71
C GLN A 354 13.74 -5.55 -8.98
N LEU A 355 12.49 -6.01 -9.01
CA LEU A 355 11.88 -6.58 -10.22
C LEU A 355 11.69 -5.54 -11.33
N ALA A 356 11.15 -4.36 -11.01
CA ALA A 356 11.03 -3.27 -11.99
C ALA A 356 12.40 -2.85 -12.55
N GLU A 357 13.39 -2.65 -11.68
CA GLU A 357 14.75 -2.29 -12.05
C GLU A 357 15.39 -3.36 -12.95
N ARG A 358 15.21 -4.66 -12.66
CA ARG A 358 15.69 -5.74 -13.54
C ARG A 358 15.04 -5.69 -14.92
N ILE A 359 13.72 -5.44 -14.99
CA ILE A 359 13.02 -5.36 -16.28
C ILE A 359 13.51 -4.14 -17.07
N LEU A 360 13.65 -2.98 -16.44
CA LEU A 360 14.05 -1.73 -17.09
C LEU A 360 15.53 -1.71 -17.50
N SER A 361 16.41 -2.42 -16.77
CA SER A 361 17.83 -2.59 -17.11
C SER A 361 18.11 -3.70 -18.12
N GLY A 362 17.09 -4.43 -18.57
CA GLY A 362 17.23 -5.49 -19.56
C GLY A 362 17.74 -4.99 -20.93
N PRO A 363 18.53 -5.78 -21.66
CA PRO A 363 19.01 -5.40 -22.99
C PRO A 363 17.84 -5.18 -23.94
N LYS A 364 17.80 -4.01 -24.59
CA LYS A 364 16.68 -3.57 -25.44
C LYS A 364 15.31 -3.47 -24.72
N ALA A 365 15.27 -3.42 -23.40
CA ALA A 365 14.01 -3.34 -22.65
C ALA A 365 13.16 -2.11 -23.05
N ARG A 366 13.72 -0.89 -23.04
CA ARG A 366 12.98 0.33 -23.39
C ARG A 366 12.24 0.27 -24.73
N PRO A 367 12.86 -0.06 -25.89
CA PRO A 367 12.12 -0.17 -27.16
C PRO A 367 11.11 -1.33 -27.18
N ILE A 368 11.39 -2.46 -26.51
CA ILE A 368 10.41 -3.57 -26.39
C ILE A 368 9.17 -3.10 -25.61
N LEU A 369 9.37 -2.45 -24.47
CA LEU A 369 8.31 -1.94 -23.60
C LEU A 369 7.50 -0.82 -24.27
N LEU A 370 8.15 0.08 -25.03
CA LEU A 370 7.48 1.15 -25.78
C LEU A 370 6.62 0.59 -26.91
N ASN A 371 7.13 -0.38 -27.68
CA ASN A 371 6.37 -1.08 -28.71
C ASN A 371 5.19 -1.88 -28.11
N GLY A 372 5.37 -2.43 -26.90
CA GLY A 372 4.35 -3.14 -26.13
C GLY A 372 3.48 -2.26 -25.22
N ALA A 373 3.57 -0.93 -25.28
CA ALA A 373 2.96 -0.04 -24.28
C ALA A 373 1.42 -0.08 -24.25
N VAL A 374 0.79 -0.50 -25.35
CA VAL A 374 -0.66 -0.77 -25.44
C VAL A 374 -0.88 -2.16 -26.01
N ARG A 375 -1.45 -3.08 -25.22
CA ARG A 375 -1.64 -4.50 -25.58
C ARG A 375 -3.12 -4.86 -25.48
N LYS A 376 -3.71 -5.36 -26.57
CA LYS A 376 -5.15 -5.71 -26.66
C LYS A 376 -6.11 -4.56 -26.23
N GLY A 377 -5.65 -3.30 -26.32
CA GLY A 377 -6.38 -2.10 -25.91
C GLY A 377 -6.05 -1.60 -24.50
N GLU A 378 -5.51 -2.46 -23.64
CA GLU A 378 -5.07 -2.11 -22.28
C GLU A 378 -3.67 -1.50 -22.30
N ARG A 379 -3.37 -0.64 -21.31
CA ARG A 379 -2.07 0.04 -21.19
C ARG A 379 -1.15 -0.76 -20.30
N LEU A 380 0.13 -0.82 -20.67
CA LEU A 380 1.18 -1.48 -19.90
C LEU A 380 1.26 -0.97 -18.45
N ILE A 381 1.28 0.36 -18.30
CA ILE A 381 1.13 1.06 -17.03
C ILE A 381 -0.25 1.75 -17.05
N PRO A 382 -1.25 1.29 -16.26
CA PRO A 382 -2.58 1.89 -16.25
C PRO A 382 -2.58 3.25 -15.54
N PRO A 383 -3.58 4.13 -15.80
CA PRO A 383 -3.69 5.44 -15.16
C PRO A 383 -3.55 5.43 -13.63
N ALA A 384 -4.18 4.47 -12.95
CA ALA A 384 -4.08 4.31 -11.49
C ALA A 384 -2.67 3.92 -11.02
N ALA A 385 -1.91 3.17 -11.83
CA ALA A 385 -0.51 2.86 -11.51
C ALA A 385 0.39 4.09 -11.69
N LEU A 386 0.19 4.91 -12.74
CA LEU A 386 0.94 6.15 -12.91
C LEU A 386 0.69 7.13 -11.74
N ASP A 387 -0.55 7.25 -11.29
CA ASP A 387 -0.95 8.09 -10.16
C ASP A 387 -0.35 7.61 -8.82
N LEU A 388 -0.25 6.28 -8.61
CA LEU A 388 0.49 5.70 -7.48
C LEU A 388 2.01 5.95 -7.57
N LEU A 389 2.60 5.77 -8.75
CA LEU A 389 4.02 6.02 -8.99
C LEU A 389 4.39 7.48 -8.75
N MET A 390 3.59 8.40 -9.27
CA MET A 390 3.80 9.84 -9.10
C MET A 390 3.85 10.24 -7.62
N ARG A 391 2.93 9.74 -6.78
CA ARG A 391 2.98 9.99 -5.32
C ARG A 391 4.10 9.25 -4.60
N ALA A 392 4.53 8.08 -5.10
CA ALA A 392 5.64 7.32 -4.54
C ALA A 392 7.01 7.94 -4.85
N SER A 393 7.14 8.61 -6.00
CA SER A 393 8.33 9.35 -6.42
C SER A 393 8.40 10.76 -5.82
N PHE A 394 7.26 11.45 -5.69
CA PHE A 394 7.18 12.81 -5.12
C PHE A 394 6.33 12.87 -3.84
N PRO A 395 6.69 12.13 -2.77
CA PRO A 395 6.04 12.26 -1.47
C PRO A 395 6.40 13.61 -0.83
N SER A 396 5.70 14.00 0.25
CA SER A 396 6.11 15.16 1.03
C SER A 396 7.51 14.96 1.65
N PRO A 397 8.29 16.03 1.93
CA PRO A 397 9.65 15.90 2.43
C PRO A 397 9.79 14.99 3.66
N ASN A 398 8.83 15.06 4.58
CA ASN A 398 8.80 14.26 5.81
C ASN A 398 8.43 12.78 5.59
N ALA A 399 7.90 12.43 4.41
CA ALA A 399 7.51 11.07 4.04
C ALA A 399 8.54 10.37 3.13
N ARG A 400 9.65 11.04 2.77
CA ARG A 400 10.73 10.45 1.98
C ARG A 400 11.42 9.31 2.76
N VAL A 401 11.51 8.15 2.12
CA VAL A 401 12.24 6.95 2.58
C VAL A 401 13.33 6.55 1.58
N LYS A 402 14.24 5.63 1.93
CA LYS A 402 15.27 5.10 1.00
C LYS A 402 14.72 4.53 -0.32
N ALA A 403 13.46 4.08 -0.33
CA ALA A 403 12.80 3.61 -1.56
C ALA A 403 12.40 4.75 -2.52
N THR A 404 12.32 6.00 -2.06
CA THR A 404 11.90 7.17 -2.87
C THR A 404 12.89 7.42 -3.99
N GLU A 405 14.20 7.43 -3.70
CA GLU A 405 15.27 7.62 -4.68
C GLU A 405 15.20 6.57 -5.82
N ARG A 406 14.81 5.34 -5.48
CA ARG A 406 14.60 4.25 -6.45
C ARG A 406 13.33 4.46 -7.28
N PHE A 407 12.24 4.92 -6.66
CA PHE A 407 11.04 5.34 -7.39
C PHE A 407 11.34 6.52 -8.33
N GLU A 408 12.10 7.54 -7.89
CA GLU A 408 12.54 8.67 -8.71
C GLU A 408 13.40 8.21 -9.90
N ALA A 409 14.30 7.25 -9.70
CA ALA A 409 15.14 6.70 -10.78
C ALA A 409 14.35 5.95 -11.86
N VAL A 410 13.33 5.14 -11.49
CA VAL A 410 12.51 4.40 -12.48
C VAL A 410 11.38 5.24 -13.08
N TYR A 411 10.96 6.31 -12.40
CA TYR A 411 9.75 7.06 -12.75
C TYR A 411 9.73 7.66 -14.16
N PRO A 412 10.79 8.33 -14.68
CA PRO A 412 10.75 8.92 -16.01
C PRO A 412 10.42 7.89 -17.11
N THR A 413 11.01 6.69 -17.03
CA THR A 413 10.77 5.60 -17.98
C THR A 413 9.36 5.03 -17.81
N LEU A 414 8.87 4.86 -16.58
CA LEU A 414 7.51 4.37 -16.33
C LEU A 414 6.42 5.39 -16.74
N LYS A 415 6.69 6.69 -16.57
CA LYS A 415 5.87 7.80 -17.08
C LYS A 415 5.84 7.79 -18.61
N GLU A 416 6.98 7.64 -19.28
CA GLU A 416 7.03 7.51 -20.73
C GLU A 416 6.16 6.34 -21.22
N LEU A 417 6.28 5.16 -20.59
CA LEU A 417 5.47 3.98 -20.92
C LEU A 417 3.97 4.19 -20.64
N ALA A 418 3.61 4.85 -19.54
CA ALA A 418 2.22 5.14 -19.19
C ALA A 418 1.55 6.13 -20.16
N LEU A 419 2.31 7.10 -20.67
CA LEU A 419 1.84 8.14 -21.59
C LEU A 419 2.06 7.80 -23.08
N ALA A 420 2.69 6.67 -23.38
CA ALA A 420 2.97 6.22 -24.75
C ALA A 420 1.69 5.86 -25.55
N GLY A 421 1.85 5.74 -26.86
CA GLY A 421 0.77 5.43 -27.82
C GLY A 421 0.32 6.65 -28.62
N SER A 422 -0.26 6.39 -29.80
CA SER A 422 -0.61 7.46 -30.74
C SER A 422 -1.72 8.39 -30.19
N PRO A 423 -1.63 9.71 -30.46
CA PRO A 423 -2.70 10.65 -30.15
C PRO A 423 -4.04 10.25 -30.77
N GLY A 424 -5.13 10.63 -30.10
CA GLY A 424 -6.49 10.42 -30.61
C GLY A 424 -7.04 8.98 -30.55
N THR A 425 -6.23 7.95 -30.28
CA THR A 425 -6.71 6.56 -30.14
C THR A 425 -7.63 6.40 -28.94
N LYS A 426 -8.53 5.39 -28.97
CA LYS A 426 -9.48 5.10 -27.89
C LYS A 426 -8.78 4.91 -26.53
N SER A 427 -7.66 4.17 -26.51
CA SER A 427 -6.89 3.89 -25.28
C SER A 427 -6.21 5.15 -24.72
N THR A 428 -5.68 6.04 -25.57
CA THR A 428 -5.11 7.33 -25.13
C THR A 428 -6.20 8.31 -24.65
N LYS A 429 -7.34 8.38 -25.34
CA LYS A 429 -8.50 9.21 -24.93
C LYS A 429 -9.09 8.77 -23.58
N GLN A 430 -9.20 7.47 -23.35
CA GLN A 430 -9.65 6.93 -22.07
C GLN A 430 -8.64 7.20 -20.95
N ALA A 431 -7.34 7.03 -21.21
CA ALA A 431 -6.31 7.29 -20.22
C ALA A 431 -6.24 8.76 -19.78
N SER A 432 -6.31 9.70 -20.73
CA SER A 432 -6.35 11.15 -20.42
C SER A 432 -7.59 11.56 -19.61
N GLN A 433 -8.76 10.97 -19.88
CA GLN A 433 -9.97 11.19 -19.08
C GLN A 433 -9.84 10.64 -17.64
N GLN A 434 -9.10 9.55 -17.43
CA GLN A 434 -8.85 8.98 -16.11
C GLN A 434 -7.72 9.69 -15.34
N LEU A 435 -6.66 10.12 -16.04
CA LEU A 435 -5.51 10.79 -15.46
C LEU A 435 -5.81 12.23 -15.03
N LEU A 436 -6.62 12.98 -15.78
CA LEU A 436 -6.86 14.39 -15.48
C LEU A 436 -7.45 14.62 -14.07
N PRO A 437 -8.50 13.90 -13.61
CA PRO A 437 -8.99 14.02 -12.23
C PRO A 437 -7.96 13.57 -11.17
N ALA A 438 -7.08 12.64 -11.50
CA ALA A 438 -6.04 12.16 -10.59
C ALA A 438 -4.93 13.20 -10.40
N ALA A 439 -4.47 13.82 -11.49
CA ALA A 439 -3.55 14.96 -11.50
C ALA A 439 -4.15 16.17 -10.75
N VAL A 440 -5.44 16.46 -10.92
CA VAL A 440 -6.15 17.51 -10.17
C VAL A 440 -6.05 17.28 -8.65
N LYS A 441 -6.28 16.04 -8.18
CA LYS A 441 -6.15 15.69 -6.76
C LYS A 441 -4.71 15.82 -6.27
N ALA A 442 -3.73 15.33 -7.04
CA ALA A 442 -2.32 15.43 -6.67
C ALA A 442 -1.84 16.89 -6.50
N MET A 443 -2.32 17.82 -7.32
CA MET A 443 -2.06 19.26 -7.18
C MET A 443 -2.69 19.90 -5.92
N GLN A 444 -3.58 19.21 -5.20
CA GLN A 444 -4.17 19.70 -3.94
C GLN A 444 -3.39 19.28 -2.69
N GLU A 445 -2.40 18.39 -2.81
CA GLU A 445 -1.66 17.82 -1.68
C GLU A 445 -0.56 18.75 -1.12
N ASN A 446 -0.57 20.04 -1.50
CA ASN A 446 0.35 21.10 -1.05
C ASN A 446 1.85 20.78 -1.19
N ASN A 447 2.21 19.89 -2.12
CA ASN A 447 3.59 19.53 -2.44
C ASN A 447 3.98 20.16 -3.80
N PRO A 448 5.01 21.04 -3.87
CA PRO A 448 5.37 21.75 -5.09
C PRO A 448 5.95 20.84 -6.19
N GLU A 449 6.67 19.76 -5.82
CA GLU A 449 7.25 18.83 -6.79
C GLU A 449 6.17 17.96 -7.43
N LEU A 450 5.30 17.39 -6.59
CA LEU A 450 4.11 16.65 -7.03
C LEU A 450 3.16 17.53 -7.86
N THR A 451 2.99 18.80 -7.49
CA THR A 451 2.17 19.76 -8.25
C THR A 451 2.74 20.02 -9.63
N ARG A 452 4.06 20.19 -9.76
CA ARG A 452 4.74 20.39 -11.05
C ARG A 452 4.54 19.20 -11.99
N GLU A 453 4.79 17.99 -11.48
CA GLU A 453 4.63 16.74 -12.25
C GLU A 453 3.17 16.47 -12.63
N ALA A 454 2.25 16.61 -11.68
CA ALA A 454 0.82 16.48 -11.95
C ALA A 454 0.33 17.50 -13.00
N ALA A 455 0.88 18.71 -13.00
CA ALA A 455 0.57 19.72 -14.02
C ALA A 455 1.09 19.33 -15.42
N ASP A 456 2.25 18.68 -15.53
CA ASP A 456 2.73 18.12 -16.81
C ASP A 456 1.79 17.03 -17.35
N ILE A 457 1.34 16.10 -16.48
CA ILE A 457 0.38 15.06 -16.85
C ILE A 457 -0.98 15.67 -17.24
N PHE A 458 -1.42 16.72 -16.54
CA PHE A 458 -2.66 17.44 -16.86
C PHE A 458 -2.59 18.08 -18.25
N ILE A 459 -1.50 18.78 -18.59
CA ILE A 459 -1.33 19.41 -19.90
C ILE A 459 -1.21 18.34 -21.00
N TRP A 460 -0.56 17.20 -20.74
CA TRP A 460 -0.60 16.05 -21.64
C TRP A 460 -2.05 15.58 -21.87
N CYS A 461 -2.89 15.50 -20.84
CA CYS A 461 -4.29 15.08 -21.00
C CYS A 461 -5.07 16.03 -21.93
N LEU A 462 -4.89 17.35 -21.81
CA LEU A 462 -5.48 18.34 -22.72
C LEU A 462 -5.03 18.12 -24.18
N ALA A 463 -3.74 17.86 -24.40
CA ALA A 463 -3.18 17.61 -25.73
C ALA A 463 -3.71 16.32 -26.38
N GLN A 464 -4.03 15.28 -25.59
CA GLN A 464 -4.48 13.99 -26.14
C GLN A 464 -5.98 13.89 -26.41
N ASN A 465 -6.82 14.66 -25.70
CA ASN A 465 -8.26 14.51 -25.79
C ASN A 465 -9.02 15.84 -25.57
N PRO A 466 -9.76 16.34 -26.58
CA PRO A 466 -10.59 17.54 -26.44
C PRO A 466 -11.64 17.49 -25.32
N ASP A 467 -12.11 16.30 -24.91
CA ASP A 467 -13.06 16.19 -23.79
C ASP A 467 -12.43 16.54 -22.43
N CYS A 468 -11.11 16.50 -22.31
CA CYS A 468 -10.39 16.92 -21.10
C CYS A 468 -10.57 18.41 -20.80
N TYR A 469 -10.82 19.26 -21.80
CA TYR A 469 -11.19 20.66 -21.60
C TYR A 469 -12.53 20.81 -20.86
N LYS A 470 -13.57 20.10 -21.29
CA LYS A 470 -14.89 20.08 -20.61
C LYS A 470 -14.78 19.50 -19.19
N LEU A 471 -13.91 18.50 -19.00
CA LEU A 471 -13.65 17.92 -17.69
C LEU A 471 -12.94 18.92 -16.75
N TRP A 472 -12.01 19.73 -17.28
CA TRP A 472 -11.41 20.84 -16.54
C TRP A 472 -12.46 21.89 -16.13
N GLU A 473 -13.34 22.31 -17.05
CA GLU A 473 -14.45 23.23 -16.74
C GLU A 473 -15.34 22.71 -15.61
N LYS A 474 -15.65 21.41 -15.61
CA LYS A 474 -16.42 20.76 -14.54
C LYS A 474 -15.69 20.88 -13.20
N LEU A 475 -14.43 20.44 -13.15
CA LEU A 475 -13.61 20.36 -11.93
C LEU A 475 -13.13 21.73 -11.40
N HIS A 476 -13.15 22.79 -12.21
CA HIS A 476 -12.50 24.07 -11.88
C HIS A 476 -12.87 24.68 -10.51
N LEU A 477 -14.17 24.81 -10.19
CA LEU A 477 -14.59 25.50 -8.96
C LEU A 477 -14.24 24.72 -7.69
N GLU A 478 -14.31 23.39 -7.74
CA GLU A 478 -13.95 22.50 -6.63
C GLU A 478 -12.42 22.41 -6.44
N ASN A 479 -11.65 22.74 -7.49
CA ASN A 479 -10.20 22.50 -7.54
C ASN A 479 -9.46 23.76 -8.05
N MET A 480 -9.74 24.89 -7.40
CA MET A 480 -9.24 26.21 -7.85
C MET A 480 -7.71 26.31 -7.79
N ASN A 481 -7.07 25.80 -6.74
CA ASN A 481 -5.60 25.77 -6.62
C ASN A 481 -4.92 25.00 -7.77
N ALA A 482 -5.46 23.83 -8.11
CA ALA A 482 -4.98 23.05 -9.26
C ALA A 482 -5.14 23.83 -10.57
N SER A 483 -6.29 24.50 -10.77
CA SER A 483 -6.50 25.35 -11.95
C SER A 483 -5.52 26.52 -12.01
N VAL A 484 -5.20 27.16 -10.88
CA VAL A 484 -4.21 28.24 -10.81
C VAL A 484 -2.81 27.72 -11.17
N ALA A 485 -2.40 26.55 -10.66
CA ALA A 485 -1.12 25.93 -11.01
C ALA A 485 -1.00 25.64 -12.52
N ILE A 486 -2.06 25.10 -13.15
CA ILE A 486 -2.11 24.90 -14.61
C ILE A 486 -2.00 26.22 -15.37
N LEU A 487 -2.76 27.24 -14.97
CA LEU A 487 -2.73 28.55 -15.64
C LEU A 487 -1.37 29.24 -15.51
N GLN A 488 -0.73 29.15 -14.34
CA GLN A 488 0.62 29.67 -14.13
C GLN A 488 1.64 28.96 -15.02
N LYS A 489 1.64 27.61 -15.05
CA LYS A 489 2.56 26.82 -15.87
C LYS A 489 2.35 27.04 -17.38
N LEU A 490 1.09 27.08 -17.83
CA LEU A 490 0.76 27.44 -19.22
C LEU A 490 1.21 28.86 -19.58
N SER A 491 1.20 29.80 -18.62
CA SER A 491 1.65 31.17 -18.84
C SER A 491 3.18 31.31 -18.84
N SER A 492 3.91 30.56 -18.00
CA SER A 492 5.38 30.62 -17.93
C SER A 492 6.06 29.85 -19.06
N GLU A 493 5.51 28.69 -19.41
CA GLU A 493 6.11 27.72 -20.34
C GLU A 493 5.32 27.66 -21.67
N TRP A 494 4.58 28.71 -22.03
CA TRP A 494 3.68 28.73 -23.19
C TRP A 494 4.35 28.27 -24.50
N LYS A 495 5.62 28.65 -24.71
CA LYS A 495 6.40 28.27 -25.90
C LYS A 495 6.44 26.74 -26.08
N ASP A 496 6.62 26.00 -25.00
CA ASP A 496 6.84 24.53 -25.00
C ASP A 496 5.55 23.72 -25.11
N TYR A 497 4.40 24.35 -24.87
CA TYR A 497 3.07 23.73 -24.97
C TYR A 497 2.24 24.23 -26.17
N SER A 498 2.54 25.41 -26.72
CA SER A 498 1.79 26.01 -27.83
C SER A 498 1.65 25.09 -29.05
N THR A 499 2.69 24.30 -29.36
CA THR A 499 2.70 23.31 -30.44
C THR A 499 1.91 22.05 -30.09
N LYS A 500 1.96 21.61 -28.82
CA LYS A 500 1.28 20.40 -28.30
C LYS A 500 -0.22 20.61 -28.12
N LEU A 501 -0.66 21.85 -27.87
CA LEU A 501 -2.05 22.25 -27.66
C LEU A 501 -2.68 22.90 -28.90
N SER A 502 -2.12 22.65 -30.08
CA SER A 502 -2.65 23.14 -31.36
C SER A 502 -3.79 22.24 -31.86
N PRO A 503 -4.94 22.76 -32.31
CA PRO A 503 -5.29 24.19 -32.39
C PRO A 503 -5.69 24.79 -31.03
N PRO A 504 -5.25 26.03 -30.71
CA PRO A 504 -5.43 26.63 -29.39
C PRO A 504 -6.88 27.09 -29.10
N ASP A 505 -7.81 26.97 -30.03
CA ASP A 505 -9.18 27.46 -29.88
C ASP A 505 -9.96 26.74 -28.78
N ALA A 506 -9.76 25.43 -28.61
CA ALA A 506 -10.37 24.67 -27.51
C ALA A 506 -9.90 25.21 -26.14
N LEU A 507 -8.61 25.51 -26.01
CA LEU A 507 -8.07 26.16 -24.82
C LEU A 507 -8.64 27.57 -24.65
N ARG A 508 -8.72 28.37 -25.72
CA ARG A 508 -9.25 29.75 -25.67
C ARG A 508 -10.71 29.79 -25.19
N GLU A 509 -11.59 28.93 -25.71
CA GLU A 509 -12.97 28.85 -25.24
C GLU A 509 -13.06 28.34 -23.81
N THR A 510 -12.25 27.34 -23.44
CA THR A 510 -12.15 26.87 -22.05
C THR A 510 -11.78 28.02 -21.12
N LEU A 511 -10.74 28.80 -21.42
CA LEU A 511 -10.31 29.94 -20.61
C LEU A 511 -11.41 31.02 -20.47
N LYS A 512 -12.20 31.26 -21.52
CA LYS A 512 -13.39 32.13 -21.44
C LYS A 512 -14.44 31.54 -20.49
N HIS A 513 -14.75 30.25 -20.60
CA HIS A 513 -15.70 29.57 -19.74
C HIS A 513 -15.26 29.54 -18.27
N LEU A 514 -13.98 29.23 -17.99
CA LEU A 514 -13.41 29.29 -16.65
C LEU A 514 -13.60 30.70 -16.07
N ARG A 515 -13.13 31.74 -16.79
CA ARG A 515 -13.28 33.14 -16.38
C ARG A 515 -14.75 33.54 -16.14
N ALA A 516 -15.67 33.11 -17.00
CA ALA A 516 -17.09 33.36 -16.84
C ALA A 516 -17.68 32.64 -15.61
N LYS A 517 -17.23 31.41 -15.32
CA LYS A 517 -17.64 30.60 -14.17
C LYS A 517 -17.12 31.20 -12.86
N THR A 518 -15.84 31.61 -12.81
CA THR A 518 -15.27 32.37 -11.68
C THR A 518 -16.03 33.68 -11.48
N ARG A 519 -16.30 34.43 -12.56
CA ARG A 519 -17.03 35.70 -12.48
C ARG A 519 -18.46 35.53 -11.96
N ARG A 520 -19.22 34.54 -12.43
CA ARG A 520 -20.57 34.23 -11.89
C ARG A 520 -20.53 33.87 -10.40
N MET A 521 -19.49 33.18 -9.95
CA MET A 521 -19.30 32.85 -8.53
C MET A 521 -18.97 34.11 -7.71
N MET A 522 -18.07 34.96 -8.19
CA MET A 522 -17.78 36.26 -7.57
C MET A 522 -19.00 37.19 -7.56
N ASP A 523 -19.78 37.22 -8.64
CA ASP A 523 -20.97 38.08 -8.76
C ASP A 523 -22.10 37.64 -7.81
N SER A 524 -22.14 36.37 -7.40
CA SER A 524 -23.19 35.77 -6.57
C SER A 524 -23.31 36.44 -5.19
N SER A 525 -24.54 36.75 -4.79
CA SER A 525 -24.85 37.23 -3.43
C SER A 525 -25.03 36.11 -2.40
N ALA A 526 -25.00 34.83 -2.83
CA ALA A 526 -25.35 33.69 -1.97
C ALA A 526 -24.50 33.59 -0.68
N PRO A 527 -23.17 33.82 -0.67
CA PRO A 527 -22.39 33.79 0.57
C PRO A 527 -22.88 34.81 1.60
N TYR A 528 -23.19 36.04 1.17
CA TYR A 528 -23.70 37.10 2.05
C TYR A 528 -25.10 36.80 2.58
N VAL A 529 -25.97 36.18 1.78
CA VAL A 529 -27.31 35.74 2.24
C VAL A 529 -27.18 34.63 3.28
N ILE A 530 -26.32 33.65 3.06
CA ILE A 530 -26.08 32.55 4.02
C ILE A 530 -25.51 33.10 5.33
N LEU A 531 -24.50 33.97 5.26
CA LEU A 531 -23.92 34.65 6.44
C LEU A 531 -24.95 35.54 7.15
N GLY A 532 -25.79 36.26 6.41
CA GLY A 532 -26.85 37.10 6.97
C GLY A 532 -27.95 36.31 7.70
N VAL A 533 -28.36 35.17 7.16
CA VAL A 533 -29.31 34.25 7.83
C VAL A 533 -28.68 33.63 9.08
N LEU A 534 -27.43 33.18 8.99
CA LEU A 534 -26.68 32.65 10.15
C LEU A 534 -26.49 33.72 11.23
N TYR A 535 -26.16 34.95 10.83
CA TYR A 535 -26.05 36.10 11.73
C TYR A 535 -27.39 36.38 12.44
N ALA A 536 -28.49 36.49 11.70
CA ALA A 536 -29.80 36.73 12.27
C ALA A 536 -30.23 35.63 13.25
N TYR A 537 -29.94 34.36 12.93
CA TYR A 537 -30.16 33.23 13.82
C TYR A 537 -29.36 33.35 15.12
N LEU A 538 -28.04 33.54 15.04
CA LEU A 538 -27.17 33.70 16.22
C LEU A 538 -27.54 34.95 17.04
N LEU A 539 -27.91 36.05 16.38
CA LEU A 539 -28.37 37.28 17.02
C LEU A 539 -29.67 37.03 17.80
N SER A 540 -30.62 36.28 17.24
CA SER A 540 -31.86 35.92 17.95
C SER A 540 -31.65 35.04 19.18
N LEU A 541 -30.60 34.21 19.20
CA LEU A 541 -30.19 33.44 20.37
C LEU A 541 -29.40 34.28 21.40
N SER A 542 -28.65 35.27 20.93
CA SER A 542 -27.90 36.23 21.77
C SER A 542 -28.83 37.22 22.48
N TRP A 543 -29.92 37.64 21.83
CA TRP A 543 -30.86 38.66 22.31
C TRP A 543 -31.87 38.13 23.33
N THR A 544 -31.39 37.91 24.54
CA THR A 544 -32.22 37.64 25.72
C THR A 544 -32.78 38.92 26.34
N PRO A 545 -33.87 38.86 27.13
CA PRO A 545 -34.38 40.02 27.87
C PRO A 545 -33.31 40.68 28.77
N ASP A 546 -32.41 39.88 29.35
CA ASP A 546 -31.32 40.37 30.20
C ASP A 546 -30.23 41.10 29.40
N THR A 547 -29.85 40.61 28.21
CA THR A 547 -28.87 41.31 27.36
C THR A 547 -29.44 42.61 26.81
N LEU A 548 -30.70 42.63 26.39
CA LEU A 548 -31.40 43.87 26.01
C LEU A 548 -31.45 44.87 27.16
N ARG A 549 -31.80 44.42 28.37
CA ARG A 549 -31.81 45.26 29.58
C ARG A 549 -30.43 45.79 29.95
N MET A 550 -29.36 45.01 29.73
CA MET A 550 -27.98 45.47 29.95
C MET A 550 -27.45 46.39 28.83
N MET A 551 -27.93 46.23 27.60
CA MET A 551 -27.54 47.06 26.45
C MET A 551 -28.23 48.43 26.43
N PHE A 552 -29.45 48.53 26.99
CA PHE A 552 -30.26 49.76 26.96
C PHE A 552 -30.67 50.24 28.36
N ALA A 553 -29.84 49.95 29.39
CA ALA A 553 -30.08 50.35 30.77
C ALA A 553 -30.09 51.87 31.01
N SER A 554 -29.44 52.64 30.13
CA SER A 554 -29.24 54.08 30.33
C SER A 554 -30.51 54.90 30.04
N LYS A 555 -30.60 56.08 30.67
CA LYS A 555 -31.72 57.02 30.52
C LYS A 555 -32.01 57.46 29.06
N TYR A 556 -31.04 57.26 28.17
CA TYR A 556 -31.10 57.66 26.76
C TYR A 556 -31.16 56.47 25.78
N TRP A 557 -31.35 55.22 26.24
CA TRP A 557 -31.29 54.02 25.39
C TRP A 557 -29.96 53.92 24.60
N LEU A 558 -28.85 54.24 25.26
CA LEU A 558 -27.50 54.11 24.73
C LEU A 558 -26.73 53.00 25.46
N PRO A 559 -25.94 52.16 24.75
CA PRO A 559 -25.07 51.17 25.38
C PRO A 559 -23.97 51.79 26.24
N GLU A 560 -23.89 51.35 27.49
CA GLU A 560 -22.81 51.73 28.41
C GLU A 560 -21.65 50.74 28.32
N LEU A 561 -20.42 51.23 28.50
CA LEU A 561 -19.18 50.45 28.35
C LEU A 561 -19.16 49.12 29.17
N PRO A 562 -19.65 49.06 30.43
CA PRO A 562 -19.71 47.79 31.17
C PRO A 562 -20.72 46.80 30.58
N GLY A 563 -21.84 47.30 30.03
CA GLY A 563 -22.84 46.49 29.33
C GLY A 563 -22.27 45.88 28.05
N ILE A 564 -21.55 46.69 27.26
CA ILE A 564 -20.83 46.25 26.05
C ILE A 564 -19.80 45.16 26.41
N ALA A 565 -18.94 45.42 27.40
CA ALA A 565 -17.90 44.46 27.82
C ALA A 565 -18.51 43.12 28.27
N LYS A 566 -19.61 43.15 29.02
CA LYS A 566 -20.33 41.95 29.47
C LYS A 566 -21.06 41.23 28.33
N MET A 567 -21.53 41.94 27.30
CA MET A 567 -22.08 41.33 26.09
C MET A 567 -21.03 40.59 25.27
N PHE A 568 -19.82 41.14 25.09
CA PHE A 568 -18.73 40.47 24.39
C PHE A 568 -18.11 39.30 25.16
N ALA A 569 -18.37 39.19 26.47
CA ALA A 569 -18.04 37.99 27.25
C ALA A 569 -19.00 36.80 27.02
N ASN A 570 -20.13 37.00 26.32
CA ASN A 570 -21.05 35.91 25.96
C ASN A 570 -20.65 35.29 24.61
N GLU A 571 -20.39 33.99 24.60
CA GLU A 571 -20.00 33.20 23.43
C GLU A 571 -20.94 33.37 22.24
N MET A 572 -22.26 33.40 22.45
CA MET A 572 -23.25 33.52 21.37
C MET A 572 -23.23 34.91 20.74
N THR A 573 -23.09 35.95 21.56
CA THR A 573 -22.94 37.33 21.10
C THR A 573 -21.64 37.49 20.30
N LEU A 574 -20.53 36.96 20.83
CA LEU A 574 -19.23 36.99 20.16
C LEU A 574 -19.24 36.22 18.84
N ALA A 575 -19.90 35.04 18.79
CA ALA A 575 -20.09 34.29 17.55
C ALA A 575 -20.88 35.10 16.50
N SER A 576 -21.96 35.79 16.91
CA SER A 576 -22.70 36.68 16.00
C SER A 576 -21.82 37.84 15.50
N ALA A 577 -20.97 38.42 16.35
CA ALA A 577 -20.03 39.48 15.97
C ALA A 577 -18.98 38.99 14.96
N TRP A 578 -18.46 37.76 15.11
CA TRP A 578 -17.56 37.15 14.14
C TRP A 578 -18.21 36.95 12.77
N ILE A 579 -19.46 36.49 12.70
CA ILE A 579 -20.18 36.37 11.42
C ILE A 579 -20.43 37.75 10.80
N HIS A 580 -20.73 38.77 11.60
CA HIS A 580 -20.89 40.14 11.13
C HIS A 580 -19.60 40.70 10.51
N LEU A 581 -18.47 40.57 11.22
CA LEU A 581 -17.15 40.99 10.74
C LEU A 581 -16.79 40.24 9.44
N LEU A 582 -16.90 38.91 9.43
CA LEU A 582 -16.58 38.09 8.26
C LEU A 582 -17.45 38.43 7.03
N ALA A 583 -18.71 38.83 7.22
CA ALA A 583 -19.56 39.30 6.14
C ALA A 583 -19.12 40.67 5.57
N VAL A 584 -18.70 41.60 6.45
CA VAL A 584 -18.18 42.93 6.05
C VAL A 584 -16.82 42.81 5.37
N ASP A 585 -15.90 42.01 5.93
CA ASP A 585 -14.57 41.75 5.41
C ASP A 585 -14.63 41.09 4.02
N LEU A 586 -15.51 40.09 3.85
CA LEU A 586 -15.77 39.46 2.56
C LEU A 586 -16.42 40.42 1.55
N PHE A 587 -17.24 41.38 2.00
CA PHE A 587 -17.84 42.38 1.13
C PHE A 587 -16.79 43.39 0.64
N ALA A 588 -15.96 43.91 1.56
CA ALA A 588 -14.86 44.80 1.25
C ALA A 588 -13.82 44.15 0.33
N ALA A 589 -13.41 42.91 0.63
CA ALA A 589 -12.50 42.13 -0.19
C ALA A 589 -13.01 41.95 -1.63
N ARG A 590 -14.30 41.65 -1.81
CA ARG A 590 -14.94 41.57 -3.13
C ARG A 590 -14.93 42.92 -3.86
N GLN A 591 -15.28 44.02 -3.19
CA GLN A 591 -15.27 45.36 -3.82
C GLN A 591 -13.86 45.77 -4.25
N VAL A 592 -12.84 45.52 -3.41
CA VAL A 592 -11.42 45.74 -3.74
C VAL A 592 -10.99 44.92 -4.95
N PHE A 593 -11.38 43.64 -5.00
CA PHE A 593 -11.09 42.75 -6.13
C PHE A 593 -11.77 43.22 -7.43
N ASP A 594 -13.06 43.53 -7.39
CA ASP A 594 -13.83 43.99 -8.55
C ASP A 594 -13.35 45.36 -9.08
N ASP A 595 -12.94 46.27 -8.20
CA ASP A 595 -12.31 47.54 -8.60
C ASP A 595 -10.90 47.33 -9.16
N GLY A 596 -10.10 46.45 -8.56
CA GLY A 596 -8.78 46.08 -9.09
C GLY A 596 -8.85 45.47 -10.49
N LEU A 597 -9.80 44.57 -10.74
CA LEU A 597 -10.05 44.00 -12.07
C LEU A 597 -10.45 45.08 -13.10
N LYS A 598 -11.26 46.06 -12.72
CA LYS A 598 -11.66 47.19 -13.59
C LYS A 598 -10.48 48.11 -13.92
N ASN A 599 -9.62 48.40 -12.94
CA ASN A 599 -8.51 49.35 -13.07
C ASN A 599 -7.16 48.69 -13.45
N LYS A 600 -7.11 47.35 -13.58
CA LYS A 600 -5.88 46.55 -13.77
C LYS A 600 -4.83 46.78 -12.68
N VAL A 601 -5.27 46.89 -11.43
CA VAL A 601 -4.42 47.08 -10.25
C VAL A 601 -4.22 45.74 -9.54
N GLU A 602 -3.02 45.48 -9.01
CA GLU A 602 -2.74 44.31 -8.17
C GLU A 602 -3.54 44.40 -6.86
N THR A 603 -4.19 43.32 -6.45
CA THR A 603 -5.10 43.30 -5.29
C THR A 603 -4.75 42.28 -4.22
N ARG A 604 -3.79 41.38 -4.45
CA ARG A 604 -3.51 40.26 -3.54
C ARG A 604 -3.21 40.72 -2.11
N HIS A 605 -2.38 41.74 -1.95
CA HIS A 605 -2.06 42.33 -0.64
C HIS A 605 -3.30 42.96 0.00
N SER A 606 -4.06 43.79 -0.73
CA SER A 606 -5.25 44.47 -0.20
C SER A 606 -6.37 43.51 0.15
N VAL A 607 -6.60 42.47 -0.64
CA VAL A 607 -7.59 41.41 -0.36
C VAL A 607 -7.19 40.58 0.86
N SER A 608 -5.92 40.21 0.99
CA SER A 608 -5.41 39.54 2.20
C SER A 608 -5.52 40.42 3.45
N LEU A 609 -5.25 41.73 3.32
CA LEU A 609 -5.45 42.69 4.41
C LEU A 609 -6.94 42.87 4.76
N CYS A 610 -7.85 42.75 3.79
CA CYS A 610 -9.29 42.85 4.07
C CYS A 610 -9.82 41.75 5.01
N LEU A 611 -9.16 40.59 5.09
CA LEU A 611 -9.57 39.47 5.95
C LEU A 611 -9.33 39.70 7.45
N PHE A 612 -8.41 40.61 7.82
CA PHE A 612 -8.03 40.88 9.22
C PHE A 612 -8.17 42.35 9.61
N PHE A 613 -8.02 43.25 8.63
CA PHE A 613 -7.98 44.69 8.82
C PHE A 613 -8.66 45.39 7.63
N CYS A 614 -9.96 45.14 7.42
CA CYS A 614 -10.76 45.70 6.33
C CYS A 614 -10.46 47.17 5.97
N PRO A 615 -10.44 48.14 6.92
CA PRO A 615 -10.09 49.52 6.61
C PRO A 615 -8.67 49.70 6.03
N ILE A 616 -7.69 48.93 6.54
CA ILE A 616 -6.30 48.96 6.05
C ILE A 616 -6.23 48.35 4.65
N GLY A 617 -6.95 47.27 4.37
CA GLY A 617 -7.03 46.67 3.03
C GLY A 617 -7.59 47.64 1.98
N ILE A 618 -8.67 48.35 2.32
CA ILE A 618 -9.27 49.39 1.46
C ILE A 618 -8.30 50.56 1.24
N ALA A 619 -7.70 51.09 2.32
CA ALA A 619 -6.73 52.19 2.22
C ALA A 619 -5.50 51.80 1.38
N THR A 620 -4.98 50.59 1.56
CA THR A 620 -3.83 50.08 0.79
C THR A 620 -4.18 49.94 -0.69
N HIS A 621 -5.39 49.47 -1.02
CA HIS A 621 -5.87 49.43 -2.41
C HIS A 621 -5.94 50.83 -3.05
N ALA A 622 -6.46 51.82 -2.32
CA ALA A 622 -6.49 53.20 -2.80
C ALA A 622 -5.09 53.74 -3.10
N ILE A 623 -4.11 53.48 -2.23
CA ILE A 623 -2.70 53.84 -2.45
C ILE A 623 -2.13 53.14 -3.68
N THR A 624 -2.30 51.81 -3.80
CA THR A 624 -1.80 51.05 -4.97
C THR A 624 -2.40 51.56 -6.28
N LYS A 625 -3.70 51.91 -6.28
CA LYS A 625 -4.41 52.47 -7.43
C LYS A 625 -3.89 53.84 -7.85
N VAL A 626 -3.51 54.71 -6.90
CA VAL A 626 -2.87 56.01 -7.20
C VAL A 626 -1.48 55.79 -7.79
N LEU A 627 -0.63 54.97 -7.16
CA LEU A 627 0.72 54.68 -7.64
C LEU A 627 0.74 54.07 -9.05
N THR A 628 -0.18 53.15 -9.33
CA THR A 628 -0.32 52.51 -10.66
C THR A 628 -0.68 53.54 -11.74
N LYS A 629 -1.57 54.51 -11.42
CA LYS A 629 -1.92 55.61 -12.33
C LYS A 629 -0.75 56.57 -12.57
N MET A 630 -0.01 56.94 -11.53
CA MET A 630 1.16 57.80 -11.67
C MET A 630 2.24 57.15 -12.56
N SER A 631 2.51 55.85 -12.36
CA SER A 631 3.47 55.09 -13.17
C SER A 631 3.05 54.97 -14.64
N THR A 632 1.74 54.93 -14.94
CA THR A 632 1.22 54.85 -16.32
C THR A 632 1.03 56.21 -17.00
N GLN A 633 1.23 57.31 -16.28
CA GLN A 633 1.28 58.68 -16.84
C GLN A 633 2.72 59.21 -17.03
N SER A 634 3.72 58.48 -16.52
CA SER A 634 5.14 58.82 -16.63
C SER A 634 5.84 58.14 -17.83
N HIS A 635 5.07 57.47 -18.69
CA HIS A 635 5.48 56.81 -19.93
C HIS A 635 4.55 57.26 -21.06
#